data_AF-S2J1V9-F1
#
_entry.id   AF-S2J1V9-F1
#
_cell.length_a   1.000
_cell.length_b   1.000
_cell.length_c   1.000
_cell.angle_alpha   90.00
_cell.angle_beta   90.00
_cell.angle_gamma   90.00
#
_symmetry.space_group_name_H-M   'P 1'
#
loop_
_entity.id
_entity.type
_entity.pdbx_description
1 polymer ?
#
loop_
_entity_poly.entity_id
_entity_poly.type
_entity_poly.pdbx_seq_one_letter_code
_entity_poly.pdbx_strand_id
1 'polypeptide(L)'
;MSDLNKVSLIDTSEEEQANLVQAIPSPKTPVQKQHDNLLDDNDDDVQPHTTTSATIAPEKKQQQDEAIIMTAAAEEEDWESDKKEHPLASLSLEEYENNDPWAAQPEDNALLQTNVDEEEEEEEEEEDDKTAEATLVQQPIATTSVFDVGNQQEPVVEEQLDEDTSATKGFQNFHDSDKIDDLNVTGQLPEWLVGEHFTIGPSTFDIKYTRKIEIDGELQNASAFYTFGHWFDALPLVNRFDLNGSRNSVTYRHRSTSRRLVEKIREHHGYAPQHPNALYMSNTNQTVLSKFLGSSKASKPDAEPCAARILANIPGLEGRLFAQNYANHVQELDPFDLKPTRLLQWNEINPKFKGTSSCPNGKYDSRTGEYINFSMEVGYQSVKYNFFSISDKNPKGSLLASVTAPMAYVNNFSITPKYIIFVICPILANAGGVKYNWNESIMDSFSFRPSEPTLFYVISREKGDVVATYRSDPCFVFNHINAFEDDRDGVYLDMICYPDDTIARQLTTEYLRNPSTMQPSRLVASEVRRYLLANIEEEKITYMANNSLIPSKTSVTTRIFGLFGKKQTPASSDLEYNNQDQDMNKWYSWMPIATYDKRVQPSIELPQINPKFSMHKHTIMYGLGFSAASSLKDGAIWDSIVKTNMDTKQIEASWHQDFCYPSEAVFVPRPSIGPEDEVGEDEGVLISVVMNSAKSTSFLLILDAGSLNVLATADLERLVPLSFAHGSYRLREN
;
A
#
# COMPACT_ATOMS: atom_id res chain seq x y z
N MET A 1 4.86 -14.34 61.99
CA MET A 1 5.62 -13.38 62.81
C MET A 1 6.01 -12.26 61.87
N SER A 2 5.26 -11.16 61.78
CA SER A 2 4.93 -10.14 62.80
C SER A 2 5.98 -9.02 62.84
N ASP A 3 5.64 -7.73 62.74
CA ASP A 3 4.32 -7.17 62.49
C ASP A 3 4.37 -5.74 61.92
N LEU A 4 3.19 -5.28 61.49
CA LEU A 4 2.87 -3.87 61.22
C LEU A 4 3.30 -2.94 62.37
N ASN A 5 3.53 -1.65 62.06
CA ASN A 5 2.68 -0.62 62.67
C ASN A 5 2.65 0.72 61.92
N LYS A 6 1.50 1.41 62.07
CA LYS A 6 1.33 2.83 61.74
C LYS A 6 1.61 3.68 62.99
N VAL A 7 1.99 4.93 62.82
CA VAL A 7 1.60 6.02 63.74
C VAL A 7 1.12 7.21 62.91
N SER A 8 0.09 7.88 63.40
CA SER A 8 -0.54 9.08 62.84
C SER A 8 -1.05 9.93 64.00
N LEU A 9 -1.11 11.25 63.85
CA LEU A 9 -2.25 12.14 64.25
C LEU A 9 -1.81 13.60 64.50
N ILE A 10 -2.83 14.48 64.49
CA ILE A 10 -2.96 15.78 65.19
C ILE A 10 -2.22 17.00 64.60
N ASP A 11 -2.79 18.22 64.60
CA ASP A 11 -4.20 18.67 64.45
C ASP A 11 -4.23 20.22 64.28
N THR A 12 -5.41 20.84 64.33
CA THR A 12 -5.74 22.29 64.48
C THR A 12 -5.49 23.20 63.26
N SER A 13 -6.39 24.13 62.91
CA SER A 13 -7.75 24.42 63.41
C SER A 13 -8.51 25.37 62.45
N GLU A 14 -9.83 25.19 62.33
CA GLU A 14 -10.95 26.17 62.45
C GLU A 14 -10.81 27.60 61.82
N GLU A 15 -11.84 28.29 61.32
CA GLU A 15 -13.32 28.17 61.27
C GLU A 15 -13.84 29.07 60.09
N GLU A 16 -15.11 29.24 59.69
CA GLU A 16 -16.44 28.97 60.28
C GLU A 16 -17.51 28.79 59.16
N GLN A 17 -18.48 27.87 59.35
CA GLN A 17 -19.95 27.95 59.09
C GLN A 17 -20.58 28.59 57.80
N ALA A 18 -21.76 28.16 57.29
CA ALA A 18 -22.64 27.02 57.61
C ALA A 18 -23.84 26.82 56.62
N ASN A 19 -24.15 25.53 56.31
CA ASN A 19 -25.49 24.85 56.36
C ASN A 19 -26.72 25.36 55.54
N LEU A 20 -27.81 24.59 55.29
CA LEU A 20 -28.22 23.17 55.55
C LEU A 20 -28.65 22.50 54.20
N VAL A 21 -28.64 21.18 53.92
CA VAL A 21 -29.00 19.94 54.69
C VAL A 21 -30.55 19.77 54.79
N GLN A 22 -31.26 18.62 54.70
CA GLN A 22 -31.05 17.15 54.83
C GLN A 22 -32.17 16.43 53.97
N ALA A 23 -32.20 15.14 53.58
CA ALA A 23 -31.25 14.08 53.19
C ALA A 23 -32.05 12.88 52.57
N ILE A 24 -31.48 11.67 52.46
CA ILE A 24 -32.12 10.42 51.95
C ILE A 24 -32.09 9.34 53.07
N PRO A 25 -33.01 8.35 53.06
CA PRO A 25 -32.56 6.97 53.29
C PRO A 25 -33.24 5.88 52.42
N SER A 26 -32.51 4.78 52.22
CA SER A 26 -32.94 3.51 51.59
C SER A 26 -32.56 2.33 52.54
N PRO A 27 -32.62 1.04 52.16
CA PRO A 27 -33.60 0.28 51.35
C PRO A 27 -34.18 -0.92 52.16
N LYS A 28 -35.07 -1.75 51.56
CA LYS A 28 -35.27 -3.18 51.98
C LYS A 28 -36.11 -4.01 50.99
N THR A 29 -35.85 -5.32 51.00
CA THR A 29 -36.50 -6.44 50.28
C THR A 29 -36.51 -7.67 51.23
N PRO A 30 -37.14 -8.82 50.90
CA PRO A 30 -38.20 -9.15 49.93
C PRO A 30 -39.41 -9.86 50.59
N VAL A 31 -40.39 -10.38 49.82
CA VAL A 31 -41.15 -11.64 50.09
C VAL A 31 -42.00 -12.06 48.87
N GLN A 32 -42.51 -13.30 48.85
CA GLN A 32 -43.15 -13.98 47.71
C GLN A 32 -44.69 -14.15 47.79
N LYS A 33 -45.27 -14.34 46.59
CA LYS A 33 -46.38 -15.29 46.22
C LYS A 33 -47.85 -14.99 46.59
N GLN A 34 -48.67 -15.18 45.53
CA GLN A 34 -50.00 -15.83 45.51
C GLN A 34 -51.17 -15.16 46.26
N HIS A 35 -52.44 -15.40 45.93
CA HIS A 35 -53.20 -15.70 44.69
C HIS A 35 -54.66 -15.83 45.16
N ASP A 36 -55.66 -15.33 44.43
CA ASP A 36 -57.14 -15.58 44.55
C ASP A 36 -57.98 -14.31 44.31
N ASN A 37 -59.23 -14.36 43.81
CA ASN A 37 -59.87 -15.28 42.86
C ASN A 37 -61.25 -14.69 42.41
N LEU A 38 -62.10 -15.53 41.79
CA LEU A 38 -63.55 -15.41 41.52
C LEU A 38 -63.91 -14.96 40.08
N LEU A 39 -64.40 -15.86 39.20
CA LEU A 39 -65.79 -16.35 39.00
C LEU A 39 -66.54 -15.50 37.94
N ASP A 40 -67.32 -16.01 36.97
CA ASP A 40 -67.73 -17.36 36.50
C ASP A 40 -67.48 -17.44 34.95
N ASP A 41 -67.84 -18.41 34.08
CA ASP A 41 -68.58 -19.69 34.16
C ASP A 41 -68.10 -20.68 33.02
N ASN A 42 -68.98 -21.52 32.41
CA ASN A 42 -68.64 -22.84 31.83
C ASN A 42 -69.06 -23.05 30.33
N ASP A 43 -68.95 -24.22 29.63
CA ASP A 43 -68.71 -25.65 29.94
C ASP A 43 -67.92 -26.35 28.75
N ASP A 44 -67.61 -27.66 28.72
CA ASP A 44 -66.72 -28.49 29.56
C ASP A 44 -66.35 -29.83 28.81
N ASP A 45 -65.43 -30.62 29.38
CA ASP A 45 -65.28 -32.11 29.32
C ASP A 45 -64.48 -32.85 28.19
N VAL A 46 -63.95 -34.01 28.62
CA VAL A 46 -63.39 -35.21 27.95
C VAL A 46 -61.91 -35.24 27.48
N GLN A 47 -61.19 -36.25 27.97
CA GLN A 47 -59.79 -36.66 27.70
C GLN A 47 -59.73 -38.09 27.08
N PRO A 48 -58.55 -38.74 26.89
CA PRO A 48 -57.28 -38.34 26.23
C PRO A 48 -56.82 -39.41 25.18
N HIS A 49 -55.60 -39.30 24.60
CA HIS A 49 -54.54 -40.34 24.60
C HIS A 49 -53.36 -40.06 23.63
N THR A 50 -52.30 -40.88 23.72
CA THR A 50 -51.01 -40.84 22.97
C THR A 50 -51.15 -41.51 21.57
N THR A 51 -50.22 -41.46 20.60
CA THR A 51 -48.86 -42.10 20.58
C THR A 51 -48.21 -41.97 19.17
N THR A 52 -46.86 -41.82 19.09
CA THR A 52 -45.92 -42.22 18.00
C THR A 52 -46.17 -42.00 16.48
N SER A 53 -45.24 -41.23 15.87
CA SER A 53 -44.30 -41.63 14.77
C SER A 53 -44.69 -41.73 13.27
N ALA A 54 -43.70 -41.32 12.45
CA ALA A 54 -43.29 -41.82 11.11
C ALA A 54 -43.94 -41.28 9.79
N THR A 55 -43.22 -40.33 9.17
CA THR A 55 -42.69 -40.31 7.78
C THR A 55 -43.49 -40.91 6.59
N ILE A 56 -43.69 -40.12 5.52
CA ILE A 56 -43.56 -40.51 4.08
C ILE A 56 -43.47 -39.25 3.18
N ALA A 57 -43.02 -39.40 1.92
CA ALA A 57 -42.61 -38.31 1.01
C ALA A 57 -43.75 -37.68 0.16
N PRO A 58 -43.54 -36.47 -0.45
CA PRO A 58 -44.56 -35.73 -1.19
C PRO A 58 -44.48 -35.83 -2.73
N GLU A 59 -45.58 -35.53 -3.43
CA GLU A 59 -45.59 -35.16 -4.86
C GLU A 59 -46.48 -33.93 -5.16
N LYS A 60 -45.90 -33.01 -5.95
CA LYS A 60 -46.50 -32.11 -6.98
C LYS A 60 -47.90 -31.51 -6.77
N LYS A 61 -47.97 -30.16 -6.85
CA LYS A 61 -48.79 -29.46 -7.87
C LYS A 61 -48.26 -28.06 -8.19
N GLN A 62 -48.85 -27.41 -9.20
CA GLN A 62 -48.29 -26.29 -9.97
C GLN A 62 -49.06 -24.98 -9.78
N GLN A 63 -48.35 -23.85 -9.97
CA GLN A 63 -48.77 -22.58 -10.61
C GLN A 63 -47.46 -21.95 -11.14
N GLN A 64 -47.26 -21.68 -12.43
CA GLN A 64 -47.90 -20.69 -13.33
C GLN A 64 -47.44 -19.25 -13.10
N ASP A 65 -46.48 -18.83 -13.92
CA ASP A 65 -46.10 -17.44 -14.20
C ASP A 65 -46.44 -17.11 -15.67
N GLU A 66 -46.73 -15.84 -15.96
CA GLU A 66 -46.93 -15.33 -17.33
C GLU A 66 -45.68 -14.59 -17.83
N ALA A 67 -45.34 -14.76 -19.11
CA ALA A 67 -44.16 -14.13 -19.72
C ALA A 67 -44.54 -13.01 -20.68
N ILE A 68 -43.91 -11.84 -20.53
CA ILE A 68 -43.96 -10.75 -21.52
C ILE A 68 -42.70 -10.83 -22.37
N ILE A 69 -42.88 -11.00 -23.68
CA ILE A 69 -41.80 -11.07 -24.66
C ILE A 69 -41.56 -9.68 -25.24
N MET A 70 -40.32 -9.19 -25.20
CA MET A 70 -39.84 -8.12 -26.07
C MET A 70 -38.83 -8.68 -27.07
N THR A 71 -39.19 -8.68 -28.34
CA THR A 71 -38.30 -8.99 -29.46
C THR A 71 -37.49 -7.76 -29.86
N ALA A 72 -36.18 -7.78 -29.65
CA ALA A 72 -35.26 -6.93 -30.40
C ALA A 72 -34.98 -7.60 -31.75
N ALA A 73 -35.04 -6.85 -32.85
CA ALA A 73 -34.62 -7.35 -34.16
C ALA A 73 -33.08 -7.37 -34.23
N ALA A 74 -32.53 -8.39 -34.89
CA ALA A 74 -31.14 -8.35 -35.33
C ALA A 74 -31.06 -7.68 -36.70
N GLU A 75 -30.16 -6.72 -36.84
CA GLU A 75 -29.62 -6.31 -38.14
C GLU A 75 -28.24 -6.96 -38.27
N GLU A 76 -28.02 -7.71 -39.35
CA GLU A 76 -26.76 -8.38 -39.64
C GLU A 76 -25.85 -7.39 -40.39
N GLU A 77 -24.80 -6.89 -39.74
CA GLU A 77 -23.69 -6.21 -40.40
C GLU A 77 -22.50 -7.19 -40.54
N ASP A 78 -22.09 -7.44 -41.78
CA ASP A 78 -20.93 -8.28 -42.10
C ASP A 78 -19.62 -7.61 -41.65
N TRP A 79 -18.92 -8.25 -40.72
CA TRP A 79 -17.56 -7.86 -40.32
C TRP A 79 -16.52 -8.51 -41.22
N GLU A 80 -16.37 -7.99 -42.45
CA GLU A 80 -15.18 -8.25 -43.26
C GLU A 80 -13.91 -7.71 -42.56
N SER A 81 -12.78 -8.39 -42.77
CA SER A 81 -11.55 -8.15 -42.02
C SER A 81 -10.77 -6.94 -42.54
N ASP A 82 -10.73 -5.85 -41.76
CA ASP A 82 -9.92 -4.68 -42.06
C ASP A 82 -8.87 -4.45 -40.95
N LYS A 83 -7.69 -5.06 -41.12
CA LYS A 83 -6.54 -4.81 -40.24
C LYS A 83 -6.00 -3.40 -40.50
N LYS A 84 -6.36 -2.45 -39.65
CA LYS A 84 -5.69 -1.15 -39.56
C LYS A 84 -4.92 -1.03 -38.25
N GLU A 85 -3.61 -0.92 -38.39
CA GLU A 85 -2.70 -0.58 -37.30
C GLU A 85 -3.02 0.83 -36.81
N HIS A 86 -3.18 1.02 -35.51
CA HIS A 86 -3.21 2.37 -34.93
C HIS A 86 -1.76 2.87 -34.82
N PRO A 87 -1.37 3.97 -35.49
CA PRO A 87 -0.04 4.50 -35.33
C PRO A 87 0.12 5.08 -33.93
N LEU A 88 1.12 4.58 -33.20
CA LEU A 88 1.68 5.33 -32.08
C LEU A 88 2.26 6.63 -32.63
N ALA A 89 1.89 7.77 -32.05
CA ALA A 89 2.39 9.07 -32.49
C ALA A 89 3.87 9.20 -32.08
N SER A 90 4.77 8.90 -33.01
CA SER A 90 6.20 9.18 -32.87
C SER A 90 6.44 10.70 -32.95
N LEU A 91 6.67 11.33 -31.80
CA LEU A 91 7.33 12.63 -31.76
C LEU A 91 8.72 12.52 -32.40
N SER A 92 9.19 13.62 -32.99
CA SER A 92 10.51 13.67 -33.62
C SER A 92 11.62 13.82 -32.57
N LEU A 93 12.84 13.40 -32.93
CA LEU A 93 14.02 13.57 -32.06
C LEU A 93 14.28 15.06 -31.72
N GLU A 94 14.02 15.95 -32.67
CA GLU A 94 14.15 17.41 -32.50
C GLU A 94 13.15 17.98 -31.46
N GLU A 95 12.01 17.32 -31.21
CA GLU A 95 11.06 17.70 -30.15
C GLU A 95 11.47 17.19 -28.76
N TYR A 96 12.34 16.18 -28.70
CA TYR A 96 12.87 15.61 -27.45
C TYR A 96 14.08 16.42 -26.94
N GLU A 97 14.99 16.80 -27.83
CA GLU A 97 16.18 17.60 -27.50
C GLU A 97 15.84 19.01 -26.98
N ASN A 98 14.70 19.57 -27.40
CA ASN A 98 14.22 20.88 -26.92
C ASN A 98 13.51 20.84 -25.55
N ASN A 99 13.38 19.67 -24.90
CA ASN A 99 12.67 19.49 -23.63
C ASN A 99 13.50 18.80 -22.52
N ASP A 100 14.82 18.68 -22.66
CA ASP A 100 15.68 18.14 -21.61
C ASP A 100 15.84 19.13 -20.42
N PRO A 101 15.34 18.81 -19.20
CA PRO A 101 15.50 19.67 -18.03
C PRO A 101 16.94 19.73 -17.50
N TRP A 102 17.89 18.99 -18.09
CA TRP A 102 19.32 19.00 -17.73
C TRP A 102 20.20 19.74 -18.74
N ALA A 103 19.62 20.34 -19.79
CA ALA A 103 20.33 21.14 -20.79
C ALA A 103 20.82 22.49 -20.23
N ALA A 104 21.96 22.48 -19.54
CA ALA A 104 22.58 23.67 -18.97
C ALA A 104 23.09 24.63 -20.07
N GLN A 105 22.36 25.71 -20.31
CA GLN A 105 22.85 26.88 -21.06
C GLN A 105 23.79 27.72 -20.18
N PRO A 106 24.94 28.21 -20.69
CA PRO A 106 25.87 29.05 -19.95
C PRO A 106 25.46 30.53 -19.99
N GLU A 107 26.12 31.34 -19.13
CA GLU A 107 25.97 32.80 -19.00
C GLU A 107 24.57 33.21 -18.44
N ASP A 108 24.44 33.96 -17.34
CA ASP A 108 25.23 35.10 -16.93
C ASP A 108 25.06 35.38 -15.42
N ASN A 109 26.15 35.62 -14.67
CA ASN A 109 26.11 36.30 -13.36
C ASN A 109 27.50 36.72 -12.89
N ALA A 110 27.73 38.03 -12.79
CA ALA A 110 29.05 38.60 -12.56
C ALA A 110 29.22 39.23 -11.17
N LEU A 111 30.48 39.28 -10.71
CA LEU A 111 31.03 40.15 -9.65
C LEU A 111 30.61 39.87 -8.19
N LEU A 112 31.54 39.27 -7.43
CA LEU A 112 32.29 39.91 -6.32
C LEU A 112 33.60 39.11 -6.16
N GLN A 113 34.76 39.64 -6.57
CA GLN A 113 35.74 40.34 -5.71
C GLN A 113 36.39 39.43 -4.62
N THR A 114 37.73 39.32 -4.48
CA THR A 114 38.87 40.09 -5.04
C THR A 114 40.19 39.28 -5.03
N ASN A 115 41.03 39.49 -6.04
CA ASN A 115 42.53 39.48 -6.05
C ASN A 115 43.22 38.14 -5.64
N VAL A 116 44.40 37.76 -6.16
CA VAL A 116 45.62 38.54 -6.46
C VAL A 116 46.32 37.98 -7.72
N ASP A 117 46.67 38.90 -8.64
CA ASP A 117 47.89 39.09 -9.44
C ASP A 117 48.58 37.81 -10.05
N GLU A 118 48.65 37.66 -11.39
CA GLU A 118 49.80 38.00 -12.29
C GLU A 118 51.00 37.01 -12.14
N GLU A 119 51.65 36.42 -13.16
CA GLU A 119 51.82 36.60 -14.62
C GLU A 119 51.73 35.21 -15.34
N GLU A 120 51.45 35.06 -16.66
CA GLU A 120 52.39 34.96 -17.81
C GLU A 120 53.62 34.01 -17.55
N GLU A 121 54.05 33.11 -18.45
CA GLU A 121 54.20 33.23 -19.92
C GLU A 121 54.32 31.83 -20.64
N GLU A 122 53.84 31.76 -21.89
CA GLU A 122 54.30 30.98 -23.10
C GLU A 122 54.51 29.44 -23.17
N GLU A 123 54.53 28.98 -24.44
CA GLU A 123 54.73 27.62 -24.96
C GLU A 123 56.18 27.46 -25.51
N GLU A 124 56.74 26.23 -25.53
CA GLU A 124 57.78 25.87 -26.52
C GLU A 124 57.81 24.35 -26.79
N GLU A 125 58.12 23.95 -28.02
CA GLU A 125 58.12 22.54 -28.52
C GLU A 125 59.55 21.97 -28.66
N GLU A 126 59.68 20.78 -29.28
CA GLU A 126 60.90 20.14 -29.81
C GLU A 126 61.97 19.64 -28.79
N GLU A 127 62.81 18.63 -29.09
CA GLU A 127 62.65 17.37 -29.84
C GLU A 127 63.83 16.42 -29.45
N ASP A 128 63.71 15.10 -29.71
CA ASP A 128 64.80 14.08 -29.67
C ASP A 128 65.52 13.83 -28.29
N ASP A 129 66.18 12.70 -27.99
CA ASP A 129 66.86 11.78 -28.90
C ASP A 129 67.02 10.30 -28.44
N LYS A 130 67.01 9.39 -29.44
CA LYS A 130 67.71 8.08 -29.59
C LYS A 130 67.75 6.97 -28.49
N THR A 131 67.41 5.77 -29.00
CA THR A 131 68.11 4.45 -28.88
C THR A 131 67.80 3.39 -27.79
N ALA A 132 67.08 2.35 -28.28
CA ALA A 132 67.55 0.96 -28.43
C ALA A 132 67.67 0.00 -27.21
N GLU A 133 66.68 -0.91 -27.15
CA GLU A 133 66.74 -2.35 -26.86
C GLU A 133 68.01 -3.01 -26.27
N ALA A 134 67.82 -3.75 -25.16
CA ALA A 134 68.54 -5.01 -24.90
C ALA A 134 67.75 -5.92 -23.92
N THR A 135 66.92 -6.83 -24.43
CA THR A 135 66.19 -7.81 -23.61
C THR A 135 67.09 -9.00 -23.25
N LEU A 136 67.18 -9.37 -21.97
CA LEU A 136 67.85 -10.61 -21.54
C LEU A 136 67.13 -11.28 -20.36
N VAL A 137 66.92 -12.60 -20.49
CA VAL A 137 66.20 -13.46 -19.55
C VAL A 137 67.16 -14.49 -18.95
N GLN A 138 67.14 -14.69 -17.62
CA GLN A 138 67.34 -16.01 -17.02
C GLN A 138 66.97 -16.10 -15.52
N GLN A 139 66.97 -17.32 -14.98
CA GLN A 139 66.32 -17.74 -13.73
C GLN A 139 67.34 -17.94 -12.57
N PRO A 140 67.20 -18.90 -11.63
CA PRO A 140 66.86 -18.56 -10.25
C PRO A 140 67.92 -18.98 -9.21
N ILE A 141 67.70 -18.62 -7.94
CA ILE A 141 68.48 -19.12 -6.79
C ILE A 141 67.52 -19.70 -5.74
N ALA A 142 67.91 -20.82 -5.11
CA ALA A 142 67.01 -21.68 -4.34
C ALA A 142 67.18 -21.57 -2.81
N THR A 143 66.03 -21.64 -2.11
CA THR A 143 65.78 -22.28 -0.80
C THR A 143 66.82 -22.19 0.32
N THR A 144 66.38 -21.69 1.48
CA THR A 144 66.74 -22.26 2.79
C THR A 144 65.47 -22.39 3.63
N SER A 145 65.24 -23.54 4.26
CA SER A 145 63.99 -23.88 4.96
C SER A 145 64.10 -23.72 6.48
N VAL A 146 63.04 -23.21 7.12
CA VAL A 146 62.87 -23.22 8.58
C VAL A 146 61.40 -23.55 8.93
N PHE A 147 61.22 -24.76 9.49
CA PHE A 147 60.09 -25.31 10.25
C PHE A 147 58.66 -24.82 10.02
N ASP A 148 57.85 -25.77 9.56
CA ASP A 148 56.39 -25.81 9.62
C ASP A 148 55.86 -25.84 11.08
N VAL A 149 54.82 -25.05 11.35
CA VAL A 149 53.89 -25.22 12.48
C VAL A 149 52.50 -25.16 11.86
N GLY A 150 51.89 -26.34 11.69
CA GLY A 150 50.72 -26.52 10.84
C GLY A 150 49.53 -25.66 11.24
N ASN A 151 49.30 -24.59 10.48
CA ASN A 151 48.06 -23.84 10.52
C ASN A 151 47.07 -24.51 9.55
N GLN A 152 46.03 -25.17 10.08
CA GLN A 152 44.92 -25.63 9.25
C GLN A 152 44.12 -24.40 8.81
N GLN A 153 44.50 -23.80 7.69
CA GLN A 153 43.59 -22.97 6.93
C GLN A 153 42.44 -23.87 6.49
N GLU A 154 41.25 -23.66 7.06
CA GLU A 154 40.02 -24.09 6.43
C GLU A 154 40.01 -23.56 5.00
N PRO A 155 39.59 -24.36 4.00
CA PRO A 155 39.57 -23.89 2.63
C PRO A 155 38.65 -22.68 2.57
N VAL A 156 39.19 -21.53 2.14
CA VAL A 156 38.36 -20.39 1.75
C VAL A 156 37.52 -20.88 0.58
N VAL A 157 36.27 -21.20 0.86
CA VAL A 157 35.27 -21.46 -0.17
C VAL A 157 35.07 -20.12 -0.85
N GLU A 158 35.62 -19.96 -2.05
CA GLU A 158 35.26 -18.85 -2.92
C GLU A 158 33.75 -18.92 -3.12
N GLU A 159 33.05 -17.95 -2.53
CA GLU A 159 31.60 -17.94 -2.44
C GLU A 159 31.06 -17.75 -3.85
N GLN A 160 30.56 -18.84 -4.45
CA GLN A 160 30.26 -18.89 -5.87
C GLN A 160 29.12 -17.94 -6.21
N LEU A 161 29.48 -16.74 -6.68
CA LEU A 161 28.53 -15.76 -7.19
C LEU A 161 27.85 -16.29 -8.45
N ASP A 162 26.59 -15.93 -8.57
CA ASP A 162 25.69 -16.32 -9.65
C ASP A 162 25.82 -15.35 -10.83
N GLU A 163 25.78 -15.88 -12.07
CA GLU A 163 26.03 -15.11 -13.29
C GLU A 163 24.96 -14.03 -13.55
N ASP A 164 23.73 -14.24 -13.09
CA ASP A 164 22.66 -13.25 -13.16
C ASP A 164 22.60 -12.41 -11.86
N THR A 165 23.19 -11.22 -11.88
CA THR A 165 23.14 -10.29 -10.75
C THR A 165 21.95 -9.32 -10.82
N SER A 166 20.92 -9.59 -11.62
CA SER A 166 19.78 -8.68 -11.82
C SER A 166 18.67 -8.80 -10.76
N ALA A 167 17.83 -7.77 -10.70
CA ALA A 167 16.60 -7.78 -9.92
C ALA A 167 15.55 -8.80 -10.39
N THR A 168 15.68 -9.38 -11.59
CA THR A 168 14.63 -10.24 -12.19
C THR A 168 14.35 -11.48 -11.34
N LYS A 169 15.37 -11.97 -10.62
CA LYS A 169 15.28 -13.02 -9.60
C LYS A 169 14.31 -12.72 -8.45
N GLY A 170 13.91 -11.47 -8.25
CA GLY A 170 12.90 -11.07 -7.27
C GLY A 170 11.46 -11.37 -7.70
N PHE A 171 11.23 -11.75 -8.96
CA PHE A 171 9.88 -11.85 -9.56
C PHE A 171 9.54 -13.28 -10.02
N GLN A 172 9.90 -14.27 -9.21
CA GLN A 172 9.67 -15.71 -9.47
C GLN A 172 8.99 -16.39 -8.27
N ASN A 173 8.48 -17.61 -8.49
CA ASN A 173 7.79 -18.38 -7.46
C ASN A 173 8.72 -18.72 -6.28
N PHE A 174 8.16 -18.67 -5.08
CA PHE A 174 8.78 -19.08 -3.83
C PHE A 174 8.05 -20.29 -3.24
N HIS A 175 8.79 -21.22 -2.65
CA HIS A 175 8.25 -22.42 -2.02
C HIS A 175 8.21 -22.26 -0.49
N ASP A 176 6.99 -22.14 0.05
CA ASP A 176 6.78 -21.98 1.48
C ASP A 176 7.01 -23.28 2.27
N SER A 177 7.22 -23.15 3.57
CA SER A 177 7.56 -24.28 4.44
C SER A 177 7.03 -24.05 5.85
N ASP A 178 6.54 -25.12 6.49
CA ASP A 178 6.14 -25.11 7.90
C ASP A 178 7.36 -25.22 8.86
N LYS A 179 8.61 -25.14 8.35
CA LYS A 179 9.85 -25.05 9.15
C LYS A 179 9.99 -23.64 9.78
N ILE A 180 10.51 -23.61 11.01
CA ILE A 180 11.06 -22.39 11.63
C ILE A 180 12.58 -22.45 11.47
N ASP A 181 13.17 -21.36 11.01
CA ASP A 181 14.61 -21.22 10.76
C ASP A 181 15.23 -20.31 11.84
N ASP A 182 16.22 -20.80 12.59
CA ASP A 182 17.08 -19.96 13.43
C ASP A 182 18.15 -19.33 12.53
N LEU A 183 18.17 -18.00 12.39
CA LEU A 183 19.03 -17.33 11.40
C LEU A 183 20.42 -17.02 11.95
N ASN A 184 21.44 -17.12 11.10
CA ASN A 184 22.80 -16.70 11.44
C ASN A 184 22.91 -15.17 11.46
N VAL A 185 23.10 -14.59 12.65
CA VAL A 185 23.19 -13.13 12.85
C VAL A 185 24.65 -12.67 12.79
N THR A 186 24.93 -11.74 11.88
CA THR A 186 26.21 -11.01 11.79
C THR A 186 26.02 -9.59 12.32
N GLY A 187 26.99 -9.08 13.09
CA GLY A 187 26.83 -7.81 13.81
C GLY A 187 26.08 -7.98 15.13
N GLN A 188 25.46 -6.92 15.64
CA GLN A 188 24.78 -6.90 16.94
C GLN A 188 23.46 -6.15 16.88
N LEU A 189 22.36 -6.86 17.16
CA LEU A 189 21.05 -6.27 17.40
C LEU A 189 21.08 -5.37 18.66
N PRO A 190 20.48 -4.18 18.67
CA PRO A 190 20.35 -3.38 19.90
C PRO A 190 19.62 -4.16 20.98
N GLU A 191 20.10 -4.15 22.23
CA GLU A 191 19.56 -5.00 23.31
C GLU A 191 18.05 -4.83 23.53
N TRP A 192 17.54 -3.61 23.34
CA TRP A 192 16.12 -3.24 23.46
C TRP A 192 15.22 -3.77 22.34
N LEU A 193 15.79 -4.25 21.22
CA LEU A 193 15.05 -4.69 20.05
C LEU A 193 14.49 -6.10 20.24
N VAL A 194 13.39 -6.20 21.00
CA VAL A 194 12.68 -7.44 21.30
C VAL A 194 11.25 -7.35 20.74
N GLY A 195 10.91 -8.17 19.76
CA GLY A 195 9.62 -8.04 19.07
C GLY A 195 9.41 -8.99 17.90
N GLU A 196 8.39 -8.68 17.10
CA GLU A 196 7.96 -9.44 15.93
C GLU A 196 7.85 -8.47 14.74
N HIS A 197 8.69 -8.66 13.73
CA HIS A 197 8.59 -7.95 12.44
C HIS A 197 7.86 -8.85 11.43
N PHE A 198 6.88 -8.28 10.73
CA PHE A 198 6.09 -8.95 9.71
C PHE A 198 6.21 -8.21 8.39
N THR A 199 6.49 -8.93 7.31
CA THR A 199 6.31 -8.41 5.95
C THR A 199 5.33 -9.29 5.18
N ILE A 200 4.76 -8.72 4.13
CA ILE A 200 3.99 -9.47 3.14
C ILE A 200 4.55 -9.14 1.76
N GLY A 201 4.52 -10.09 0.84
CA GLY A 201 5.09 -9.97 -0.50
C GLY A 201 4.61 -11.09 -1.41
N PRO A 202 5.26 -11.35 -2.55
CA PRO A 202 4.80 -12.37 -3.48
C PRO A 202 5.38 -13.77 -3.16
N SER A 203 4.53 -14.80 -3.23
CA SER A 203 4.87 -16.23 -3.16
C SER A 203 4.70 -16.94 -4.50
N THR A 204 3.71 -16.56 -5.31
CA THR A 204 3.38 -17.25 -6.56
C THR A 204 2.95 -16.26 -7.64
N PHE A 205 3.80 -16.15 -8.66
CA PHE A 205 3.52 -15.46 -9.91
C PHE A 205 2.93 -16.41 -10.96
N ASP A 206 3.41 -17.66 -11.03
CA ASP A 206 3.05 -18.61 -12.09
C ASP A 206 2.43 -19.91 -11.53
N ILE A 207 1.23 -20.23 -11.98
CA ILE A 207 0.51 -21.45 -11.62
C ILE A 207 0.53 -22.39 -12.81
N LYS A 208 1.39 -23.42 -12.75
CA LYS A 208 1.39 -24.52 -13.73
C LYS A 208 0.09 -25.32 -13.64
N TYR A 209 -0.57 -25.52 -14.78
CA TYR A 209 -1.80 -26.31 -14.92
C TYR A 209 -1.76 -27.18 -16.18
N THR A 210 -2.71 -28.12 -16.30
CA THR A 210 -2.86 -28.98 -17.49
C THR A 210 -4.03 -28.50 -18.33
N ARG A 211 -3.86 -28.37 -19.64
CA ARG A 211 -4.94 -28.15 -20.63
C ARG A 211 -4.92 -29.25 -21.69
N LYS A 212 -6.06 -29.46 -22.35
CA LYS A 212 -6.11 -30.25 -23.58
C LYS A 212 -5.82 -29.34 -24.78
N ILE A 213 -5.03 -29.84 -25.72
CA ILE A 213 -4.82 -29.24 -27.05
C ILE A 213 -5.01 -30.31 -28.11
N GLU A 214 -5.41 -29.91 -29.30
CA GLU A 214 -5.50 -30.80 -30.46
C GLU A 214 -4.18 -30.76 -31.23
N ILE A 215 -3.60 -31.94 -31.49
CA ILE A 215 -2.43 -32.11 -32.34
C ILE A 215 -2.75 -33.27 -33.30
N ASP A 216 -2.64 -33.02 -34.60
CA ASP A 216 -2.92 -33.99 -35.68
C ASP A 216 -4.29 -34.71 -35.59
N GLY A 217 -5.29 -34.04 -34.99
CA GLY A 217 -6.64 -34.57 -34.77
C GLY A 217 -6.84 -35.34 -33.45
N GLU A 218 -5.80 -35.48 -32.61
CA GLU A 218 -5.89 -36.12 -31.30
C GLU A 218 -5.81 -35.11 -30.14
N LEU A 219 -6.63 -35.32 -29.12
CA LEU A 219 -6.64 -34.50 -27.90
C LEU A 219 -5.53 -34.92 -26.93
N GLN A 220 -4.44 -34.16 -26.90
CA GLN A 220 -3.29 -34.40 -26.04
C GLN A 220 -3.29 -33.47 -24.82
N ASN A 221 -2.72 -33.94 -23.69
CA ASN A 221 -2.57 -33.12 -22.48
C ASN A 221 -1.26 -32.33 -22.55
N ALA A 222 -1.36 -31.00 -22.53
CA ALA A 222 -0.23 -30.08 -22.46
C ALA A 222 -0.15 -29.36 -21.11
N SER A 223 1.06 -29.08 -20.65
CA SER A 223 1.27 -28.11 -19.57
C SER A 223 1.10 -26.68 -20.09
N ALA A 224 0.53 -25.81 -19.26
CA ALA A 224 0.48 -24.38 -19.45
C ALA A 224 0.72 -23.68 -18.09
N PHE A 225 0.93 -22.36 -18.13
CA PHE A 225 1.07 -21.53 -16.93
C PHE A 225 0.00 -20.44 -16.96
N TYR A 226 -0.61 -20.19 -15.80
CA TYR A 226 -1.36 -18.98 -15.53
C TYR A 226 -0.43 -18.04 -14.78
N THR A 227 -0.13 -16.87 -15.35
CA THR A 227 0.80 -15.89 -14.77
C THR A 227 0.03 -14.65 -14.32
N PHE A 228 0.22 -14.22 -13.08
CA PHE A 228 -0.30 -12.94 -12.59
C PHE A 228 0.46 -11.79 -13.28
N GLY A 229 -0.27 -10.88 -13.93
CA GLY A 229 0.28 -9.87 -14.83
C GLY A 229 0.93 -8.68 -14.14
N HIS A 230 0.68 -8.48 -12.83
CA HIS A 230 1.23 -7.39 -12.04
C HIS A 230 1.97 -7.88 -10.80
N TRP A 231 2.97 -7.11 -10.35
CA TRP A 231 3.68 -7.39 -9.09
C TRP A 231 2.72 -7.50 -7.89
N PHE A 232 1.69 -6.65 -7.86
CA PHE A 232 0.70 -6.59 -6.78
C PHE A 232 -0.35 -7.73 -6.82
N ASP A 233 -0.34 -8.55 -7.87
CA ASP A 233 -1.29 -9.65 -8.07
C ASP A 233 -0.74 -11.02 -7.69
N ALA A 234 0.59 -11.14 -7.60
CA ALA A 234 1.26 -12.36 -7.21
C ALA A 234 0.90 -12.74 -5.76
N LEU A 235 0.57 -14.01 -5.56
CA LEU A 235 -0.16 -14.45 -4.36
C LEU A 235 0.66 -14.27 -3.07
N PRO A 236 0.05 -13.83 -1.95
CA PRO A 236 0.77 -13.43 -0.74
C PRO A 236 1.67 -14.51 -0.13
N LEU A 237 2.95 -14.15 0.06
CA LEU A 237 3.89 -14.69 1.04
C LEU A 237 3.84 -13.81 2.29
N VAL A 238 3.51 -14.37 3.45
CA VAL A 238 3.66 -13.69 4.74
C VAL A 238 4.95 -14.16 5.39
N ASN A 239 5.77 -13.21 5.82
CA ASN A 239 7.04 -13.43 6.49
C ASN A 239 6.95 -12.93 7.94
N ARG A 240 7.59 -13.64 8.86
CA ARG A 240 7.65 -13.29 10.28
C ARG A 240 9.06 -13.51 10.81
N PHE A 241 9.61 -12.48 11.45
CA PHE A 241 10.89 -12.48 12.15
C PHE A 241 10.66 -12.20 13.63
N ASP A 242 10.97 -13.16 14.49
CA ASP A 242 11.07 -12.98 15.94
C ASP A 242 12.46 -12.44 16.27
N LEU A 243 12.54 -11.20 16.76
CA LEU A 243 13.80 -10.52 17.10
C LEU A 243 14.03 -10.56 18.62
N ASN A 244 15.27 -10.83 19.04
CA ASN A 244 15.70 -10.67 20.42
C ASN A 244 17.13 -10.09 20.50
N GLY A 245 17.20 -8.78 20.72
CA GLY A 245 18.43 -8.02 20.93
C GLY A 245 19.33 -8.59 22.03
N SER A 246 18.77 -8.82 23.23
CA SER A 246 19.50 -9.33 24.40
C SER A 246 20.16 -10.70 24.21
N ARG A 247 19.78 -11.45 23.16
CA ARG A 247 20.35 -12.76 22.80
C ARG A 247 21.07 -12.75 21.44
N ASN A 248 21.12 -11.60 20.78
CA ASN A 248 21.55 -11.41 19.40
C ASN A 248 20.99 -12.47 18.42
N SER A 249 19.70 -12.79 18.54
CA SER A 249 19.08 -13.93 17.83
C SER A 249 17.85 -13.50 17.03
N VAL A 250 17.74 -14.02 15.80
CA VAL A 250 16.55 -13.90 14.93
C VAL A 250 16.04 -15.30 14.60
N THR A 251 14.73 -15.53 14.74
CA THR A 251 14.08 -16.73 14.16
C THR A 251 13.06 -16.32 13.10
N TYR A 252 12.99 -17.08 12.03
CA TYR A 252 12.24 -16.76 10.82
C TYR A 252 11.24 -17.86 10.48
N ARG A 253 10.08 -17.47 9.94
CA ARG A 253 9.10 -18.37 9.30
C ARG A 253 8.31 -17.62 8.23
N HIS A 254 7.76 -18.37 7.28
CA HIS A 254 7.05 -17.84 6.12
C HIS A 254 5.88 -18.73 5.73
N ARG A 255 4.88 -18.18 5.04
CA ARG A 255 3.73 -18.94 4.53
C ARG A 255 3.07 -18.30 3.32
N SER A 256 2.70 -19.09 2.32
CA SER A 256 1.78 -18.67 1.27
C SER A 256 0.34 -18.72 1.79
N THR A 257 -0.38 -17.59 1.81
CA THR A 257 -1.72 -17.49 2.40
C THR A 257 -2.87 -17.69 1.39
N SER A 258 -2.58 -18.06 0.13
CA SER A 258 -3.59 -18.29 -0.91
C SER A 258 -3.49 -19.67 -1.60
N ARG A 259 -3.02 -20.71 -0.88
CA ARG A 259 -2.84 -22.07 -1.42
C ARG A 259 -4.11 -22.62 -2.13
N ARG A 260 -5.31 -22.30 -1.64
CA ARG A 260 -6.57 -22.76 -2.23
C ARG A 260 -7.00 -21.99 -3.49
N LEU A 261 -6.50 -20.78 -3.69
CA LEU A 261 -6.63 -20.08 -4.96
C LEU A 261 -5.76 -20.75 -6.05
N VAL A 262 -4.55 -21.21 -5.68
CA VAL A 262 -3.70 -22.02 -6.57
C VAL A 262 -4.38 -23.34 -6.96
N GLU A 263 -5.01 -24.04 -6.00
CA GLU A 263 -5.80 -25.24 -6.26
C GLU A 263 -6.91 -24.97 -7.29
N LYS A 264 -7.77 -23.96 -7.05
CA LYS A 264 -8.85 -23.56 -7.97
C LYS A 264 -8.34 -23.30 -9.39
N ILE A 265 -7.26 -22.53 -9.55
CA ILE A 265 -6.71 -22.17 -10.87
C ILE A 265 -6.19 -23.42 -11.61
N ARG A 266 -5.65 -24.41 -10.90
CA ARG A 266 -5.23 -25.70 -11.47
C ARG A 266 -6.43 -26.57 -11.86
N GLU A 267 -7.41 -26.71 -10.97
CA GLU A 267 -8.63 -27.50 -11.18
C GLU A 267 -9.50 -26.95 -12.31
N HIS A 268 -9.56 -25.62 -12.45
CA HIS A 268 -10.26 -24.92 -13.52
C HIS A 268 -9.40 -24.63 -14.76
N HIS A 269 -8.31 -25.38 -14.99
CA HIS A 269 -7.51 -25.30 -16.22
C HIS A 269 -7.03 -23.89 -16.60
N GLY A 270 -6.51 -23.13 -15.63
CA GLY A 270 -5.96 -21.78 -15.84
C GLY A 270 -6.98 -20.64 -15.79
N TYR A 271 -8.20 -20.92 -15.36
CA TYR A 271 -9.23 -19.89 -15.14
C TYR A 271 -9.23 -19.48 -13.67
N ALA A 272 -8.93 -18.22 -13.38
CA ALA A 272 -9.03 -17.68 -12.03
C ALA A 272 -10.48 -17.31 -11.69
N PRO A 273 -10.88 -17.28 -10.40
CA PRO A 273 -12.13 -16.66 -10.01
C PRO A 273 -12.04 -15.13 -10.21
N GLN A 274 -13.18 -14.47 -10.30
CA GLN A 274 -13.24 -13.04 -10.57
C GLN A 274 -13.11 -12.24 -9.27
N HIS A 275 -11.94 -11.62 -9.08
CA HIS A 275 -11.67 -10.70 -7.98
C HIS A 275 -11.30 -9.29 -8.52
N PRO A 276 -12.18 -8.61 -9.30
CA PRO A 276 -11.83 -7.38 -10.04
C PRO A 276 -11.41 -6.21 -9.15
N ASN A 277 -11.78 -6.25 -7.86
CA ASN A 277 -11.43 -5.24 -6.88
C ASN A 277 -10.18 -5.62 -6.06
N ALA A 278 -9.66 -6.84 -6.19
CA ALA A 278 -8.45 -7.30 -5.50
C ALA A 278 -7.25 -7.45 -6.45
N LEU A 279 -7.49 -7.69 -7.75
CA LEU A 279 -6.48 -7.75 -8.80
C LEU A 279 -6.24 -6.36 -9.42
N TYR A 280 -4.97 -6.06 -9.65
CA TYR A 280 -4.44 -4.80 -10.11
C TYR A 280 -4.30 -4.76 -11.63
N MET A 281 -3.67 -5.76 -12.26
CA MET A 281 -3.55 -5.89 -13.72
C MET A 281 -3.28 -7.35 -14.13
N SER A 282 -4.30 -8.22 -13.99
CA SER A 282 -4.26 -9.63 -14.39
C SER A 282 -5.53 -10.06 -15.13
N ASN A 283 -5.36 -10.82 -16.22
CA ASN A 283 -6.46 -11.45 -16.95
C ASN A 283 -6.84 -12.78 -16.26
N THR A 284 -8.11 -12.95 -15.90
CA THR A 284 -8.60 -14.14 -15.18
C THR A 284 -8.93 -15.32 -16.11
N ASN A 285 -8.81 -15.12 -17.43
CA ASN A 285 -9.29 -15.96 -18.54
C ASN A 285 -10.81 -16.19 -18.57
N GLN A 286 -11.58 -15.46 -17.76
CA GLN A 286 -13.03 -15.67 -17.64
C GLN A 286 -13.82 -14.97 -18.75
N THR A 287 -14.99 -15.50 -19.08
CA THR A 287 -15.94 -14.79 -19.96
C THR A 287 -16.75 -13.78 -19.15
N VAL A 288 -17.19 -12.70 -19.78
CA VAL A 288 -18.10 -11.73 -19.14
C VAL A 288 -19.42 -12.40 -18.70
N LEU A 289 -19.84 -13.49 -19.36
CA LEU A 289 -21.04 -14.24 -18.99
C LEU A 289 -20.95 -14.91 -17.61
N SER A 290 -19.76 -15.34 -17.15
CA SER A 290 -19.64 -15.95 -15.82
C SER A 290 -19.88 -14.95 -14.67
N LYS A 291 -19.77 -13.64 -14.92
CA LYS A 291 -20.07 -12.55 -13.97
C LYS A 291 -21.55 -12.53 -13.55
N PHE A 292 -22.44 -13.10 -14.36
CA PHE A 292 -23.88 -13.23 -14.07
C PHE A 292 -24.24 -14.54 -13.34
N LEU A 293 -23.31 -15.50 -13.26
CA LEU A 293 -23.48 -16.80 -12.58
C LEU A 293 -22.88 -16.75 -11.16
N GLY A 294 -23.28 -15.73 -10.39
CA GLY A 294 -22.70 -15.42 -9.08
C GLY A 294 -22.80 -16.57 -8.07
N SER A 295 -21.66 -16.95 -7.48
CA SER A 295 -21.61 -17.94 -6.40
C SER A 295 -22.04 -17.32 -5.06
N SER A 296 -23.18 -17.77 -4.52
CA SER A 296 -23.72 -17.32 -3.23
C SER A 296 -22.98 -17.86 -1.98
N LYS A 297 -21.84 -18.53 -2.16
CA LYS A 297 -21.04 -19.09 -1.07
C LYS A 297 -19.93 -18.13 -0.68
N ALA A 298 -19.86 -17.80 0.61
CA ALA A 298 -18.73 -17.07 1.19
C ALA A 298 -17.39 -17.73 0.83
N SER A 299 -16.38 -16.91 0.49
CA SER A 299 -15.07 -17.41 0.13
C SER A 299 -14.37 -18.05 1.33
N LYS A 300 -13.33 -18.85 1.07
CA LYS A 300 -12.48 -19.40 2.12
C LYS A 300 -11.30 -18.46 2.37
N PRO A 301 -10.77 -18.37 3.61
CA PRO A 301 -9.70 -17.42 3.92
C PRO A 301 -8.46 -17.58 3.04
N ASP A 302 -8.14 -18.82 2.66
CA ASP A 302 -7.02 -19.20 1.78
C ASP A 302 -7.33 -19.12 0.27
N ALA A 303 -8.48 -18.53 -0.09
CA ALA A 303 -8.97 -18.46 -1.46
C ALA A 303 -9.13 -17.03 -2.02
N GLU A 304 -8.81 -16.01 -1.23
CA GLU A 304 -8.61 -14.62 -1.66
C GLU A 304 -7.11 -14.26 -1.64
N PRO A 305 -6.61 -13.40 -2.54
CA PRO A 305 -5.28 -12.84 -2.47
C PRO A 305 -5.27 -11.58 -1.59
N CYS A 306 -4.78 -11.69 -0.34
CA CYS A 306 -4.63 -10.55 0.56
C CYS A 306 -3.15 -10.15 0.68
N ALA A 307 -2.64 -9.39 -0.30
CA ALA A 307 -1.21 -9.12 -0.47
C ALA A 307 -0.77 -7.65 -0.27
N ALA A 308 -1.69 -6.68 -0.15
CA ALA A 308 -1.33 -5.25 -0.24
C ALA A 308 -0.76 -4.66 1.07
N ARG A 309 -1.17 -5.21 2.22
CA ARG A 309 -0.68 -4.77 3.55
C ARG A 309 -0.82 -5.89 4.57
N ILE A 310 0.11 -5.95 5.53
CA ILE A 310 -0.03 -6.72 6.77
C ILE A 310 -0.05 -5.81 8.01
N LEU A 311 -0.79 -6.20 9.03
CA LEU A 311 -1.00 -5.45 10.27
C LEU A 311 -0.92 -6.40 11.49
N ALA A 312 0.00 -6.13 12.41
CA ALA A 312 0.14 -6.90 13.66
C ALA A 312 -0.96 -6.61 14.71
N ASN A 313 -1.85 -5.63 14.45
CA ASN A 313 -3.09 -5.43 15.20
C ASN A 313 -4.09 -4.62 14.34
N ILE A 314 -5.39 -4.80 14.58
CA ILE A 314 -6.45 -3.87 14.17
C ILE A 314 -7.35 -3.64 15.40
N PRO A 315 -7.29 -2.47 16.07
CA PRO A 315 -8.11 -2.13 17.23
C PRO A 315 -9.59 -2.48 17.06
N GLY A 316 -10.15 -3.17 18.06
CA GLY A 316 -11.54 -3.65 18.05
C GLY A 316 -11.77 -4.98 17.34
N LEU A 317 -10.77 -5.60 16.69
CA LEU A 317 -10.91 -6.94 16.10
C LEU A 317 -10.22 -8.00 16.95
N GLU A 318 -10.95 -9.09 17.24
CA GLU A 318 -10.36 -10.31 17.81
C GLU A 318 -9.39 -10.93 16.79
N GLY A 319 -8.10 -10.96 17.13
CA GLY A 319 -7.02 -11.50 16.29
C GLY A 319 -5.67 -10.95 16.72
N ARG A 320 -4.60 -11.34 16.02
CA ARG A 320 -3.23 -10.83 16.28
C ARG A 320 -2.37 -10.65 15.02
N LEU A 321 -2.93 -10.88 13.83
CA LEU A 321 -2.27 -10.65 12.56
C LEU A 321 -3.34 -10.60 11.47
N PHE A 322 -3.31 -9.57 10.64
CA PHE A 322 -4.31 -9.34 9.59
C PHE A 322 -3.64 -8.92 8.28
N ALA A 323 -4.07 -9.48 7.16
CA ALA A 323 -3.66 -9.12 5.81
C ALA A 323 -4.83 -8.52 5.02
N GLN A 324 -4.55 -7.57 4.14
CA GLN A 324 -5.55 -6.78 3.39
C GLN A 324 -5.22 -6.72 1.89
N ASN A 325 -6.24 -6.40 1.07
CA ASN A 325 -6.12 -6.10 -0.36
C ASN A 325 -6.96 -4.86 -0.72
N TYR A 326 -6.98 -4.52 -2.01
CA TYR A 326 -7.76 -3.41 -2.55
C TYR A 326 -9.30 -3.65 -2.55
N ALA A 327 -9.74 -4.88 -2.25
CA ALA A 327 -11.16 -5.19 -2.06
C ALA A 327 -11.61 -4.80 -0.64
N ASN A 328 -12.79 -5.24 -0.22
CA ASN A 328 -13.32 -4.98 1.13
C ASN A 328 -12.86 -6.03 2.19
N HIS A 329 -11.82 -6.81 1.90
CA HIS A 329 -11.43 -8.00 2.65
C HIS A 329 -10.36 -7.74 3.72
N VAL A 330 -10.54 -8.39 4.87
CA VAL A 330 -9.55 -8.54 5.95
C VAL A 330 -9.36 -10.02 6.23
N GLN A 331 -8.20 -10.57 5.85
CA GLN A 331 -7.81 -11.95 6.12
C GLN A 331 -7.12 -12.00 7.49
N GLU A 332 -7.70 -12.70 8.45
CA GLU A 332 -7.07 -12.96 9.74
C GLU A 332 -6.13 -14.17 9.62
N LEU A 333 -4.96 -14.05 10.23
CA LEU A 333 -3.93 -15.08 10.26
C LEU A 333 -3.67 -15.52 11.71
N ASP A 334 -3.43 -16.82 11.90
CA ASP A 334 -2.81 -17.30 13.14
C ASP A 334 -1.41 -16.66 13.27
N PRO A 335 -1.10 -15.98 14.38
CA PRO A 335 0.16 -15.25 14.49
C PRO A 335 1.39 -16.18 14.57
N PHE A 336 1.22 -17.45 14.95
CA PHE A 336 2.30 -18.41 15.16
C PHE A 336 2.60 -19.23 13.90
N ASP A 337 1.61 -19.86 13.27
CA ASP A 337 1.82 -20.68 12.06
C ASP A 337 1.41 -20.02 10.75
N LEU A 338 0.95 -18.76 10.81
CA LEU A 338 0.61 -17.89 9.68
C LEU A 338 -0.55 -18.40 8.81
N LYS A 339 -1.33 -19.42 9.25
CA LYS A 339 -2.48 -19.91 8.49
C LYS A 339 -3.63 -18.89 8.50
N PRO A 340 -4.30 -18.68 7.35
CA PRO A 340 -5.58 -17.99 7.30
C PRO A 340 -6.64 -18.68 8.17
N THR A 341 -7.07 -18.02 9.24
CA THR A 341 -8.09 -18.52 10.19
C THR A 341 -9.49 -18.08 9.78
N ARG A 342 -9.64 -16.81 9.38
CA ARG A 342 -10.91 -16.16 9.07
C ARG A 342 -10.73 -15.15 7.94
N LEU A 343 -11.83 -14.90 7.23
CA LEU A 343 -11.95 -13.81 6.27
C LEU A 343 -13.14 -12.98 6.73
N LEU A 344 -12.96 -11.67 6.81
CA LEU A 344 -13.99 -10.71 7.17
C LEU A 344 -14.15 -9.70 6.03
N GLN A 345 -15.35 -9.17 5.86
CA GLN A 345 -15.61 -7.92 5.16
C GLN A 345 -16.08 -6.83 6.13
N TRP A 346 -15.77 -5.56 5.85
CA TRP A 346 -16.07 -4.45 6.76
C TRP A 346 -17.57 -4.33 7.14
N ASN A 347 -18.47 -4.72 6.22
CA ASN A 347 -19.92 -4.77 6.45
C ASN A 347 -20.36 -5.86 7.43
N GLU A 348 -19.57 -6.91 7.66
CA GLU A 348 -19.82 -7.94 8.69
C GLU A 348 -19.43 -7.45 10.09
N ILE A 349 -18.43 -6.56 10.17
CA ILE A 349 -18.11 -5.83 11.39
C ILE A 349 -19.28 -4.89 11.70
N ASN A 350 -19.68 -4.03 10.76
CA ASN A 350 -20.84 -3.14 10.89
C ASN A 350 -21.56 -2.95 9.54
N PRO A 351 -22.87 -3.24 9.41
CA PRO A 351 -23.61 -3.09 8.15
C PRO A 351 -23.60 -1.69 7.51
N LYS A 352 -23.18 -0.64 8.24
CA LYS A 352 -22.95 0.70 7.69
C LYS A 352 -21.68 0.80 6.83
N PHE A 353 -20.70 -0.07 7.03
CA PHE A 353 -19.40 -0.05 6.31
C PHE A 353 -19.51 -0.78 4.97
N LYS A 354 -20.63 -0.60 4.28
CA LYS A 354 -20.92 -1.21 2.99
C LYS A 354 -20.07 -0.62 1.86
N GLY A 355 -19.57 -1.51 1.02
CA GLY A 355 -18.74 -1.22 -0.14
C GLY A 355 -18.09 -2.50 -0.64
N THR A 356 -17.60 -2.49 -1.89
CA THR A 356 -16.98 -3.66 -2.54
C THR A 356 -15.45 -3.55 -2.62
N SER A 357 -14.90 -2.39 -2.25
CA SER A 357 -13.47 -2.09 -2.13
C SER A 357 -13.22 -1.28 -0.86
N SER A 358 -12.00 -1.32 -0.33
CA SER A 358 -11.52 -0.49 0.77
C SER A 358 -10.05 -0.15 0.58
N CYS A 359 -9.59 0.92 1.24
CA CYS A 359 -8.16 1.26 1.23
C CYS A 359 -7.36 0.22 2.05
N PRO A 360 -6.30 -0.40 1.52
CA PRO A 360 -5.44 -1.30 2.29
C PRO A 360 -4.57 -0.56 3.32
N ASN A 361 -4.50 0.77 3.25
CA ASN A 361 -3.68 1.65 4.08
C ASN A 361 -4.49 2.48 5.08
N GLY A 362 -5.44 1.83 5.77
CA GLY A 362 -6.17 2.43 6.91
C GLY A 362 -5.22 2.95 8.00
N LYS A 363 -5.65 4.01 8.71
CA LYS A 363 -4.80 4.82 9.60
C LYS A 363 -5.15 4.63 11.07
N TYR A 364 -4.14 4.61 11.92
CA TYR A 364 -4.29 4.52 13.38
C TYR A 364 -4.09 5.90 14.03
N ASP A 365 -5.08 6.39 14.77
CA ASP A 365 -4.96 7.54 15.66
C ASP A 365 -4.56 7.05 17.05
N SER A 366 -3.29 7.23 17.41
CA SER A 366 -2.71 6.82 18.69
C SER A 366 -3.25 7.57 19.90
N ARG A 367 -3.87 8.74 19.71
CA ARG A 367 -4.46 9.59 20.76
C ARG A 367 -5.89 9.15 21.09
N THR A 368 -6.68 8.71 20.11
CA THR A 368 -8.04 8.18 20.35
C THR A 368 -8.06 6.66 20.55
N GLY A 369 -7.09 5.94 19.98
CA GLY A 369 -7.07 4.48 19.90
C GLY A 369 -7.92 3.92 18.75
N GLU A 370 -8.21 4.74 17.73
CA GLU A 370 -9.05 4.37 16.60
C GLU A 370 -8.23 3.91 15.39
N TYR A 371 -8.65 2.82 14.76
CA TYR A 371 -8.31 2.53 13.36
C TYR A 371 -9.42 3.08 12.45
N ILE A 372 -9.03 3.98 11.55
CA ILE A 372 -9.88 4.68 10.60
C ILE A 372 -9.64 4.11 9.20
N ASN A 373 -10.71 3.83 8.47
CA ASN A 373 -10.65 3.43 7.06
C ASN A 373 -11.93 3.85 6.32
N PHE A 374 -12.07 3.54 5.03
CA PHE A 374 -13.30 3.70 4.28
C PHE A 374 -13.63 2.46 3.44
N SER A 375 -14.91 2.32 3.09
CA SER A 375 -15.36 1.38 2.06
C SER A 375 -16.04 2.12 0.90
N MET A 376 -15.74 1.69 -0.33
CA MET A 376 -16.28 2.27 -1.56
C MET A 376 -17.57 1.56 -1.98
N GLU A 377 -18.69 2.25 -1.86
CA GLU A 377 -20.02 1.83 -2.32
C GLU A 377 -20.29 2.38 -3.72
N VAL A 378 -20.34 1.48 -4.72
CA VAL A 378 -20.63 1.82 -6.11
C VAL A 378 -22.13 1.76 -6.36
N GLY A 379 -22.77 2.93 -6.47
CA GLY A 379 -24.18 3.07 -6.85
C GLY A 379 -24.37 3.29 -8.36
N TYR A 380 -25.62 3.22 -8.83
CA TYR A 380 -25.96 3.32 -10.26
C TYR A 380 -25.61 4.67 -10.92
N GLN A 381 -25.50 5.77 -10.15
CA GLN A 381 -25.20 7.12 -10.67
C GLN A 381 -24.20 7.92 -9.82
N SER A 382 -23.68 7.33 -8.74
CA SER A 382 -22.77 7.98 -7.80
C SER A 382 -22.00 6.94 -6.98
N VAL A 383 -20.77 7.28 -6.61
CA VAL A 383 -19.96 6.48 -5.67
C VAL A 383 -19.93 7.17 -4.32
N LYS A 384 -20.01 6.37 -3.25
CA LYS A 384 -19.90 6.83 -1.87
C LYS A 384 -18.70 6.18 -1.18
N TYR A 385 -17.90 7.02 -0.54
CA TYR A 385 -16.78 6.63 0.29
C TYR A 385 -17.24 6.74 1.76
N ASN A 386 -17.58 5.59 2.33
CA ASN A 386 -18.13 5.45 3.67
C ASN A 386 -16.97 5.33 4.66
N PHE A 387 -16.55 6.46 5.25
CA PHE A 387 -15.48 6.53 6.24
C PHE A 387 -15.98 6.06 7.61
N PHE A 388 -15.17 5.27 8.31
CA PHE A 388 -15.49 4.71 9.60
C PHE A 388 -14.28 4.62 10.55
N SER A 389 -14.55 4.53 11.84
CA SER A 389 -13.59 4.12 12.87
C SER A 389 -14.03 2.84 13.59
N ILE A 390 -13.05 2.06 14.04
CA ILE A 390 -13.18 0.97 15.02
C ILE A 390 -12.10 1.15 16.10
N SER A 391 -12.35 0.66 17.32
CA SER A 391 -11.39 0.68 18.43
C SER A 391 -11.73 -0.40 19.45
N ASP A 392 -10.83 -0.69 20.38
CA ASP A 392 -11.10 -1.64 21.47
C ASP A 392 -12.25 -1.15 22.38
N LYS A 393 -12.49 0.18 22.43
CA LYS A 393 -13.61 0.82 23.13
C LYS A 393 -14.92 0.75 22.35
N ASN A 394 -14.86 0.64 21.01
CA ASN A 394 -16.02 0.44 20.13
C ASN A 394 -15.70 -0.60 19.03
N PRO A 395 -15.70 -1.92 19.35
CA PRO A 395 -15.41 -2.98 18.39
C PRO A 395 -16.35 -3.06 17.19
N LYS A 396 -17.58 -2.52 17.34
CA LYS A 396 -18.56 -2.39 16.25
C LYS A 396 -18.47 -1.08 15.50
N GLY A 397 -17.62 -0.16 15.93
CA GLY A 397 -17.25 1.04 15.22
C GLY A 397 -18.37 2.06 14.99
N SER A 398 -18.00 3.10 14.26
CA SER A 398 -18.83 4.26 13.95
C SER A 398 -18.57 4.69 12.51
N LEU A 399 -19.64 4.98 11.76
CA LEU A 399 -19.52 5.71 10.50
C LEU A 399 -19.16 7.16 10.86
N LEU A 400 -18.05 7.66 10.34
CA LEU A 400 -17.58 9.03 10.52
C LEU A 400 -18.19 9.96 9.47
N ALA A 401 -18.18 9.56 8.20
CA ALA A 401 -18.71 10.35 7.07
C ALA A 401 -19.10 9.45 5.88
N SER A 402 -19.97 9.93 5.00
CA SER A 402 -20.31 9.28 3.71
C SER A 402 -20.11 10.25 2.55
N VAL A 403 -18.87 10.42 2.12
CA VAL A 403 -18.49 11.38 1.07
C VAL A 403 -18.94 10.87 -0.30
N THR A 404 -19.54 11.73 -1.11
CA THR A 404 -19.99 11.41 -2.47
C THR A 404 -19.06 12.08 -3.48
N ALA A 405 -18.22 11.31 -4.16
CA ALA A 405 -17.08 11.80 -4.95
C ALA A 405 -16.95 11.05 -6.30
N PRO A 406 -16.12 11.52 -7.26
CA PRO A 406 -15.80 10.79 -8.48
C PRO A 406 -15.23 9.40 -8.18
N MET A 407 -15.53 8.45 -9.06
CA MET A 407 -15.03 7.08 -8.92
C MET A 407 -13.57 7.00 -9.40
N ALA A 408 -12.64 6.88 -8.46
CA ALA A 408 -11.20 6.74 -8.71
C ALA A 408 -10.58 5.57 -7.93
N TYR A 409 -9.42 5.11 -8.39
CA TYR A 409 -8.52 4.28 -7.59
C TYR A 409 -7.89 5.12 -6.47
N VAL A 410 -7.90 4.60 -5.24
CA VAL A 410 -7.35 5.26 -4.05
C VAL A 410 -6.61 4.24 -3.18
N ASN A 411 -5.28 4.29 -3.19
CA ASN A 411 -4.44 3.38 -2.39
C ASN A 411 -4.26 3.83 -0.92
N ASN A 412 -4.43 5.12 -0.66
CA ASN A 412 -3.98 5.78 0.56
C ASN A 412 -4.83 7.05 0.82
N PHE A 413 -4.82 7.53 2.05
CA PHE A 413 -5.46 8.79 2.47
C PHE A 413 -4.76 9.29 3.74
N SER A 414 -4.98 10.52 4.20
CA SER A 414 -4.35 11.03 5.44
C SER A 414 -5.36 11.37 6.52
N ILE A 415 -4.91 11.39 7.77
CA ILE A 415 -5.66 11.88 8.93
C ILE A 415 -4.84 12.92 9.69
N THR A 416 -5.56 13.76 10.43
CA THR A 416 -5.08 14.77 11.37
C THR A 416 -5.97 14.73 12.62
N PRO A 417 -5.65 15.45 13.72
CA PRO A 417 -6.48 15.46 14.91
C PRO A 417 -7.95 15.87 14.67
N LYS A 418 -8.21 16.82 13.76
CA LYS A 418 -9.55 17.34 13.39
C LYS A 418 -10.10 16.79 12.07
N TYR A 419 -9.26 16.45 11.09
CA TYR A 419 -9.71 16.14 9.71
C TYR A 419 -9.25 14.77 9.17
N ILE A 420 -10.03 14.22 8.25
CA ILE A 420 -9.58 13.20 7.28
C ILE A 420 -9.36 13.92 5.95
N ILE A 421 -8.20 13.73 5.33
CA ILE A 421 -7.84 14.31 4.04
C ILE A 421 -7.89 13.19 3.00
N PHE A 422 -8.94 13.22 2.17
CA PHE A 422 -9.21 12.22 1.15
C PHE A 422 -8.88 12.79 -0.23
N VAL A 423 -7.94 12.15 -0.93
CA VAL A 423 -7.42 12.64 -2.20
C VAL A 423 -7.92 11.78 -3.35
N ILE A 424 -8.53 12.42 -4.34
CA ILE A 424 -8.92 11.81 -5.61
C ILE A 424 -7.91 12.27 -6.67
N CYS A 425 -6.98 11.39 -7.02
CA CYS A 425 -6.15 11.54 -8.21
C CYS A 425 -7.02 11.27 -9.47
N PRO A 426 -6.73 11.87 -10.64
CA PRO A 426 -7.55 11.75 -11.84
C PRO A 426 -7.43 10.39 -12.58
N ILE A 427 -7.13 9.30 -11.86
CA ILE A 427 -7.25 7.92 -12.34
C ILE A 427 -8.72 7.45 -12.21
N LEU A 428 -9.55 7.94 -13.15
CA LEU A 428 -11.02 7.86 -13.08
C LEU A 428 -11.61 6.65 -13.81
N ALA A 429 -12.77 6.18 -13.35
CA ALA A 429 -13.39 4.94 -13.82
C ALA A 429 -13.90 4.98 -15.27
N ASN A 430 -13.50 3.97 -16.04
CA ASN A 430 -13.80 3.83 -17.47
C ASN A 430 -15.27 3.55 -17.75
N ALA A 431 -15.72 4.00 -18.93
CA ALA A 431 -17.13 3.96 -19.37
C ALA A 431 -18.13 4.50 -18.32
N GLY A 432 -17.65 5.39 -17.45
CA GLY A 432 -18.44 5.94 -16.36
C GLY A 432 -18.75 4.96 -15.22
N GLY A 433 -17.76 4.16 -14.79
CA GLY A 433 -17.91 3.19 -13.70
C GLY A 433 -18.65 1.90 -14.09
N VAL A 434 -19.39 1.92 -15.20
CA VAL A 434 -20.06 0.75 -15.79
C VAL A 434 -19.07 -0.39 -16.03
N LYS A 435 -17.85 -0.10 -16.49
CA LYS A 435 -16.80 -1.11 -16.70
C LYS A 435 -16.23 -1.73 -15.42
N TYR A 436 -16.29 -1.06 -14.27
CA TYR A 436 -15.74 -1.59 -13.01
C TYR A 436 -16.40 -2.92 -12.60
N ASN A 437 -17.69 -3.09 -12.87
CA ASN A 437 -18.41 -4.34 -12.60
C ASN A 437 -18.19 -5.44 -13.66
N TRP A 438 -17.55 -5.13 -14.79
CA TRP A 438 -17.43 -6.02 -15.96
C TRP A 438 -16.00 -6.30 -16.43
N ASN A 439 -15.02 -5.54 -15.96
CA ASN A 439 -13.60 -5.75 -16.18
C ASN A 439 -13.03 -6.81 -15.20
N GLU A 440 -11.71 -6.99 -15.18
CA GLU A 440 -11.04 -8.08 -14.44
C GLU A 440 -9.99 -7.59 -13.44
N SER A 441 -9.57 -6.34 -13.58
CA SER A 441 -8.60 -5.70 -12.70
C SER A 441 -8.86 -4.20 -12.52
N ILE A 442 -8.13 -3.58 -11.60
CA ILE A 442 -8.12 -2.13 -11.38
C ILE A 442 -7.64 -1.38 -12.63
N MET A 443 -6.50 -1.76 -13.23
CA MET A 443 -5.89 -1.01 -14.35
C MET A 443 -6.68 -1.10 -15.67
N ASP A 444 -7.58 -2.09 -15.82
CA ASP A 444 -8.60 -2.09 -16.88
C ASP A 444 -9.72 -1.08 -16.57
N SER A 445 -10.12 -1.02 -15.29
CA SER A 445 -11.31 -0.35 -14.78
C SER A 445 -11.16 1.17 -14.68
N PHE A 446 -9.94 1.68 -14.57
CA PHE A 446 -9.64 3.10 -14.46
C PHE A 446 -8.64 3.54 -15.55
N SER A 447 -8.57 4.84 -15.82
CA SER A 447 -7.51 5.44 -16.64
C SER A 447 -7.25 6.87 -16.20
N PHE A 448 -5.98 7.27 -16.22
CA PHE A 448 -5.57 8.65 -15.94
C PHE A 448 -6.24 9.66 -16.88
N ARG A 449 -6.52 10.87 -16.37
CA ARG A 449 -7.19 11.97 -17.07
C ARG A 449 -6.42 13.28 -16.83
N PRO A 450 -5.37 13.59 -17.62
CA PRO A 450 -4.53 14.77 -17.39
C PRO A 450 -5.27 16.12 -17.56
N SER A 451 -6.50 16.11 -18.07
CA SER A 451 -7.39 17.28 -18.16
C SER A 451 -8.11 17.63 -16.84
N GLU A 452 -8.14 16.71 -15.87
CA GLU A 452 -8.87 16.85 -14.60
C GLU A 452 -7.91 17.06 -13.42
N PRO A 453 -8.31 17.86 -12.41
CA PRO A 453 -7.50 18.13 -11.23
C PRO A 453 -7.32 16.90 -10.33
N THR A 454 -6.24 16.92 -9.55
CA THR A 454 -6.19 16.20 -8.27
C THR A 454 -7.07 16.94 -7.25
N LEU A 455 -8.02 16.25 -6.61
CA LEU A 455 -8.99 16.86 -5.68
C LEU A 455 -8.69 16.45 -4.23
N PHE A 456 -8.75 17.40 -3.30
CA PHE A 456 -8.45 17.22 -1.88
C PHE A 456 -9.70 17.51 -1.04
N TYR A 457 -10.40 16.46 -0.62
CA TYR A 457 -11.57 16.57 0.24
C TYR A 457 -11.13 16.66 1.71
N VAL A 458 -11.45 17.79 2.36
CA VAL A 458 -11.21 17.99 3.79
C VAL A 458 -12.48 17.62 4.55
N ILE A 459 -12.47 16.48 5.24
CA ILE A 459 -13.60 15.92 5.97
C ILE A 459 -13.40 16.19 7.46
N SER A 460 -14.33 16.88 8.12
CA SER A 460 -14.23 17.12 9.56
C SER A 460 -14.64 15.88 10.35
N ARG A 461 -13.76 15.39 11.23
CA ARG A 461 -14.01 14.24 12.13
C ARG A 461 -15.07 14.54 13.19
N GLU A 462 -15.25 15.82 13.55
CA GLU A 462 -16.27 16.29 14.48
C GLU A 462 -17.64 16.41 13.80
N LYS A 463 -17.70 17.08 12.64
CA LYS A 463 -18.95 17.40 11.94
C LYS A 463 -19.49 16.23 11.09
N GLY A 464 -18.62 15.27 10.74
CA GLY A 464 -18.97 14.06 9.97
C GLY A 464 -19.23 14.29 8.48
N ASP A 465 -18.76 15.41 7.94
CA ASP A 465 -19.00 15.83 6.54
C ASP A 465 -17.78 16.58 5.97
N VAL A 466 -17.76 16.74 4.65
CA VAL A 466 -16.78 17.56 3.94
C VAL A 466 -16.99 19.02 4.32
N VAL A 467 -15.93 19.68 4.82
CA VAL A 467 -15.95 21.12 5.10
C VAL A 467 -15.37 21.94 3.96
N ALA A 468 -14.37 21.43 3.23
CA ALA A 468 -13.77 22.13 2.09
C ALA A 468 -13.31 21.16 1.01
N THR A 469 -13.08 21.65 -0.21
CA THR A 469 -12.41 20.87 -1.27
C THR A 469 -11.50 21.77 -2.10
N TYR A 470 -10.23 21.36 -2.20
CA TYR A 470 -9.20 22.04 -2.96
C TYR A 470 -8.86 21.26 -4.24
N ARG A 471 -8.22 21.93 -5.20
CA ARG A 471 -7.71 21.33 -6.44
C ARG A 471 -6.21 21.56 -6.60
N SER A 472 -5.52 20.67 -7.30
CA SER A 472 -4.15 20.87 -7.77
C SER A 472 -3.99 20.26 -9.17
N ASP A 473 -2.84 20.52 -9.79
CA ASP A 473 -2.35 19.82 -10.97
C ASP A 473 -2.54 18.29 -10.89
N PRO A 474 -2.78 17.60 -12.02
CA PRO A 474 -2.89 16.16 -12.07
C PRO A 474 -1.60 15.50 -11.54
N CYS A 475 -1.75 14.45 -10.74
CA CYS A 475 -0.70 13.53 -10.37
C CYS A 475 -1.28 12.16 -10.06
N PHE A 476 -0.46 11.12 -10.13
CA PHE A 476 -0.75 9.80 -9.58
C PHE A 476 0.00 9.61 -8.26
N VAL A 477 -0.59 8.89 -7.30
CA VAL A 477 -0.03 8.69 -5.96
C VAL A 477 -0.24 7.24 -5.54
N PHE A 478 0.85 6.52 -5.23
CA PHE A 478 0.76 5.31 -4.43
C PHE A 478 0.67 5.67 -2.94
N ASN A 479 1.58 6.49 -2.42
CA ASN A 479 1.71 6.67 -0.98
C ASN A 479 1.66 8.11 -0.48
N HIS A 480 0.89 8.28 0.61
CA HIS A 480 0.93 9.43 1.49
C HIS A 480 1.96 9.16 2.58
N ILE A 481 2.75 10.17 2.93
CA ILE A 481 3.79 10.12 3.97
C ILE A 481 3.16 10.49 5.32
N ASN A 482 2.63 11.70 5.43
CA ASN A 482 2.05 12.24 6.66
C ASN A 482 1.07 13.39 6.33
N ALA A 483 0.29 13.85 7.30
CA ALA A 483 -0.41 15.13 7.24
C ALA A 483 -0.52 15.73 8.64
N PHE A 484 -0.47 17.05 8.76
CA PHE A 484 -0.52 17.74 10.06
C PHE A 484 -1.15 19.12 9.93
N GLU A 485 -1.79 19.57 11.01
CA GLU A 485 -2.39 20.90 11.11
C GLU A 485 -1.33 21.94 11.53
N ASP A 486 -1.56 23.21 11.20
CA ASP A 486 -0.81 24.35 11.76
C ASP A 486 -1.70 25.35 12.51
N ASP A 487 -1.07 26.31 13.19
CA ASP A 487 -1.76 27.34 13.99
C ASP A 487 -2.53 28.39 13.14
N ARG A 488 -2.52 28.26 11.80
CA ARG A 488 -3.05 29.25 10.84
C ARG A 488 -4.25 28.72 10.06
N ASP A 489 -4.92 27.70 10.56
CA ASP A 489 -6.04 27.01 9.89
C ASP A 489 -5.63 26.37 8.55
N GLY A 490 -4.36 25.96 8.45
CA GLY A 490 -3.81 25.16 7.37
C GLY A 490 -3.66 23.68 7.74
N VAL A 491 -3.77 22.81 6.74
CA VAL A 491 -3.30 21.41 6.80
C VAL A 491 -2.21 21.20 5.77
N TYR A 492 -1.05 20.73 6.23
CA TYR A 492 0.01 20.21 5.38
C TYR A 492 -0.23 18.73 5.09
N LEU A 493 0.07 18.30 3.87
CA LEU A 493 -0.04 16.92 3.41
C LEU A 493 1.18 16.55 2.56
N ASP A 494 1.94 15.55 3.00
CA ASP A 494 3.10 15.03 2.28
C ASP A 494 2.70 13.78 1.46
N MET A 495 2.96 13.81 0.15
CA MET A 495 2.69 12.70 -0.78
C MET A 495 3.89 12.42 -1.69
N ILE A 496 3.96 11.18 -2.17
CA ILE A 496 4.85 10.76 -3.25
C ILE A 496 4.03 10.81 -4.55
N CYS A 497 4.36 11.76 -5.43
CA CYS A 497 3.60 12.07 -6.62
C CYS A 497 4.36 11.71 -7.89
N TYR A 498 3.71 10.96 -8.77
CA TYR A 498 4.13 10.72 -10.15
C TYR A 498 3.33 11.63 -11.09
N PRO A 499 3.82 11.93 -12.31
CA PRO A 499 3.06 12.70 -13.29
C PRO A 499 1.70 12.05 -13.65
N ASP A 500 1.71 10.74 -13.87
CA ASP A 500 0.56 9.94 -14.35
C ASP A 500 0.65 8.47 -13.89
N ASP A 501 -0.25 7.63 -14.39
CA ASP A 501 -0.32 6.20 -14.04
C ASP A 501 0.72 5.30 -14.74
N THR A 502 1.72 5.86 -15.44
CA THR A 502 2.77 5.09 -16.14
C THR A 502 3.57 4.21 -15.19
N ILE A 503 3.89 4.66 -13.97
CA ILE A 503 4.59 3.81 -12.99
C ILE A 503 3.79 2.53 -12.67
N ALA A 504 2.46 2.64 -12.57
CA ALA A 504 1.55 1.51 -12.37
C ALA A 504 1.38 0.62 -13.61
N ARG A 505 1.94 1.01 -14.76
CA ARG A 505 2.03 0.23 -16.00
C ARG A 505 3.43 -0.36 -16.21
N GLN A 506 4.45 0.20 -15.56
CA GLN A 506 5.82 -0.32 -15.57
C GLN A 506 6.03 -1.49 -14.57
N LEU A 507 5.28 -1.56 -13.48
CA LEU A 507 5.38 -2.62 -12.46
C LEU A 507 4.66 -3.94 -12.83
N THR A 508 4.51 -4.23 -14.12
CA THR A 508 3.99 -5.50 -14.62
C THR A 508 5.01 -6.63 -14.43
N THR A 509 4.52 -7.85 -14.23
CA THR A 509 5.35 -9.07 -14.14
C THR A 509 6.15 -9.30 -15.43
N GLU A 510 5.66 -8.82 -16.58
CA GLU A 510 6.39 -8.89 -17.85
C GLU A 510 7.64 -8.00 -17.84
N TYR A 511 7.49 -6.70 -17.55
CA TYR A 511 8.62 -5.77 -17.55
C TYR A 511 9.59 -6.00 -16.38
N LEU A 512 9.10 -6.40 -15.20
CA LEU A 512 9.97 -6.70 -14.06
C LEU A 512 10.81 -7.98 -14.26
N ARG A 513 10.38 -8.88 -15.15
CA ARG A 513 11.18 -10.03 -15.62
C ARG A 513 12.03 -9.73 -16.85
N ASN A 514 11.59 -8.80 -17.69
CA ASN A 514 12.25 -8.41 -18.94
C ASN A 514 12.53 -6.90 -18.94
N PRO A 515 13.42 -6.39 -18.07
CA PRO A 515 13.66 -4.96 -17.90
C PRO A 515 13.99 -4.21 -19.20
N SER A 516 14.60 -4.89 -20.18
CA SER A 516 14.92 -4.35 -21.51
C SER A 516 13.71 -4.12 -22.43
N THR A 517 12.50 -4.60 -22.09
CA THR A 517 11.26 -4.32 -22.84
C THR A 517 10.38 -3.26 -22.17
N MET A 518 10.75 -2.77 -20.98
CA MET A 518 10.01 -1.75 -20.24
C MET A 518 9.88 -0.45 -21.06
N GLN A 519 8.70 0.17 -21.03
CA GLN A 519 8.43 1.44 -21.71
C GLN A 519 7.66 2.40 -20.77
N PRO A 520 8.19 3.62 -20.50
CA PRO A 520 9.56 4.08 -20.77
C PRO A 520 10.63 3.16 -20.17
N SER A 521 11.86 3.24 -20.68
CA SER A 521 12.95 2.32 -20.33
C SER A 521 13.41 2.40 -18.87
N ARG A 522 13.21 3.55 -18.21
CA ARG A 522 13.46 3.75 -16.77
C ARG A 522 12.14 3.96 -16.04
N LEU A 523 12.03 3.48 -14.79
CA LEU A 523 10.87 3.75 -13.95
C LEU A 523 10.62 5.26 -13.83
N VAL A 524 9.38 5.68 -14.06
CA VAL A 524 9.00 7.10 -14.02
C VAL A 524 9.29 7.68 -12.63
N ALA A 525 9.97 8.83 -12.61
CA ALA A 525 10.41 9.45 -11.37
C ALA A 525 9.24 9.96 -10.53
N SER A 526 9.33 9.77 -9.21
CA SER A 526 8.44 10.40 -8.24
C SER A 526 9.03 11.70 -7.70
N GLU A 527 8.15 12.59 -7.27
CA GLU A 527 8.48 13.79 -6.52
C GLU A 527 7.84 13.72 -5.13
N VAL A 528 8.62 13.98 -4.08
CA VAL A 528 8.05 14.21 -2.74
C VAL A 528 7.48 15.62 -2.73
N ARG A 529 6.18 15.77 -2.48
CA ARG A 529 5.47 17.07 -2.49
C ARG A 529 4.75 17.31 -1.16
N ARG A 530 5.01 18.48 -0.54
CA ARG A 530 4.29 18.98 0.64
C ARG A 530 3.21 19.96 0.18
N TYR A 531 1.98 19.49 0.11
CA TYR A 531 0.79 20.30 -0.17
C TYR A 531 0.36 21.10 1.06
N LEU A 532 -0.25 22.26 0.85
CA LEU A 532 -0.88 23.11 1.85
C LEU A 532 -2.35 23.36 1.48
N LEU A 533 -3.26 23.00 2.38
CA LEU A 533 -4.68 23.28 2.33
C LEU A 533 -4.96 24.41 3.33
N ALA A 534 -4.89 25.66 2.88
CA ALA A 534 -4.97 26.85 3.75
C ALA A 534 -6.40 27.39 3.95
N ASN A 535 -6.64 28.06 5.08
CA ASN A 535 -7.87 28.80 5.40
C ASN A 535 -9.16 27.93 5.40
N ILE A 536 -9.09 26.72 5.96
CA ILE A 536 -10.14 25.69 5.87
C ILE A 536 -11.53 26.17 6.34
N GLU A 537 -11.62 26.95 7.42
CA GLU A 537 -12.90 27.45 7.93
C GLU A 537 -13.46 28.66 7.14
N GLU A 538 -12.62 29.39 6.38
CA GLU A 538 -13.04 30.37 5.37
C GLU A 538 -13.52 29.67 4.09
N GLU A 539 -12.74 28.74 3.55
CA GLU A 539 -13.11 27.98 2.34
C GLU A 539 -14.32 27.08 2.55
N LYS A 540 -14.66 26.76 3.80
CA LYS A 540 -15.94 26.17 4.17
C LYS A 540 -17.15 27.03 3.78
N ILE A 541 -17.00 28.36 3.77
CA ILE A 541 -18.03 29.28 3.29
C ILE A 541 -18.15 29.15 1.76
N THR A 542 -17.04 29.13 1.03
CA THR A 542 -16.98 28.90 -0.42
C THR A 542 -17.62 27.57 -0.83
N TYR A 543 -17.32 26.50 -0.09
CA TYR A 543 -17.83 25.16 -0.31
C TYR A 543 -19.36 25.08 -0.12
N MET A 544 -19.87 25.65 0.99
CA MET A 544 -21.31 25.73 1.25
C MET A 544 -22.05 26.60 0.23
N ALA A 545 -21.45 27.72 -0.21
CA ALA A 545 -22.05 28.61 -1.21
C ALA A 545 -22.24 27.93 -2.58
N ASN A 546 -21.35 26.99 -2.94
CA ASN A 546 -21.45 26.20 -4.18
C ASN A 546 -22.32 24.93 -4.04
N ASN A 547 -23.18 24.85 -3.01
CA ASN A 547 -24.06 23.72 -2.69
C ASN A 547 -23.33 22.36 -2.59
N SER A 548 -22.04 22.37 -2.24
CA SER A 548 -21.19 21.16 -2.19
C SER A 548 -21.17 20.36 -3.51
N LEU A 549 -21.52 20.96 -4.66
CA LEU A 549 -21.99 20.23 -5.84
C LEU A 549 -20.85 19.75 -6.76
N ILE A 550 -20.00 18.90 -6.21
CA ILE A 550 -18.92 18.25 -6.97
C ILE A 550 -19.53 17.16 -7.89
N PRO A 551 -19.13 17.07 -9.19
CA PRO A 551 -19.63 16.05 -10.12
C PRO A 551 -19.19 14.62 -9.79
N SER A 552 -19.81 14.03 -8.76
CA SER A 552 -19.68 12.61 -8.38
C SER A 552 -20.33 11.64 -9.37
N LYS A 553 -21.24 12.15 -10.22
CA LYS A 553 -21.66 11.42 -11.41
C LYS A 553 -20.42 11.06 -12.23
N THR A 554 -20.41 9.84 -12.75
CA THR A 554 -19.42 9.33 -13.71
C THR A 554 -19.59 9.96 -15.11
N SER A 555 -19.63 11.29 -15.12
CA SER A 555 -20.20 12.19 -16.12
C SER A 555 -19.25 13.35 -16.47
N VAL A 556 -18.00 13.31 -16.00
CA VAL A 556 -16.91 14.15 -16.51
C VAL A 556 -16.89 14.06 -18.05
N THR A 557 -16.96 12.84 -18.57
CA THR A 557 -17.15 12.54 -20.01
C THR A 557 -18.55 12.90 -20.54
N THR A 558 -19.63 12.61 -19.80
CA THR A 558 -21.00 12.86 -20.28
C THR A 558 -21.37 14.34 -20.39
N ARG A 559 -20.62 15.28 -19.79
CA ARG A 559 -20.81 16.72 -20.04
C ARG A 559 -20.64 17.08 -21.53
N ILE A 560 -19.80 16.35 -22.27
CA ILE A 560 -19.61 16.51 -23.73
C ILE A 560 -20.89 16.15 -24.50
N PHE A 561 -21.65 15.15 -24.05
CA PHE A 561 -22.92 14.73 -24.67
C PHE A 561 -24.13 15.60 -24.29
N GLY A 562 -23.96 16.56 -23.36
CA GLY A 562 -25.06 17.37 -22.83
C GLY A 562 -25.50 18.54 -23.72
N LEU A 563 -24.63 19.05 -24.61
CA LEU A 563 -24.90 20.25 -25.40
C LEU A 563 -25.22 19.93 -26.87
N PHE A 564 -26.52 19.67 -27.09
CA PHE A 564 -27.23 19.63 -28.38
C PHE A 564 -26.94 18.48 -29.35
N GLY A 565 -28.03 17.99 -29.96
CA GLY A 565 -27.97 17.19 -31.17
C GLY A 565 -27.53 18.03 -32.38
N LYS A 566 -26.22 18.24 -32.52
CA LYS A 566 -25.55 18.66 -33.76
C LYS A 566 -24.30 17.81 -33.93
N LYS A 567 -24.08 17.29 -35.14
CA LYS A 567 -22.81 16.65 -35.49
C LYS A 567 -21.70 17.70 -35.45
N GLN A 568 -20.82 17.61 -34.45
CA GLN A 568 -19.49 18.22 -34.51
C GLN A 568 -18.46 17.12 -34.76
N THR A 569 -17.36 17.50 -35.38
CA THR A 569 -16.16 16.67 -35.60
C THR A 569 -15.56 16.22 -34.26
N PRO A 570 -14.75 15.14 -34.23
CA PRO A 570 -14.04 14.76 -33.02
C PRO A 570 -13.23 15.95 -32.50
N ALA A 571 -13.55 16.39 -31.28
CA ALA A 571 -12.65 17.26 -30.53
C ALA A 571 -11.38 16.45 -30.19
N SER A 572 -10.23 17.10 -30.24
CA SER A 572 -8.95 16.51 -29.87
C SER A 572 -8.94 16.05 -28.40
N SER A 573 -8.05 15.12 -28.08
CA SER A 573 -7.86 14.57 -26.72
C SER A 573 -7.27 15.57 -25.71
N ASP A 574 -6.91 16.76 -26.19
CA ASP A 574 -5.79 17.54 -25.66
C ASP A 574 -6.28 18.83 -24.98
N LEU A 575 -7.22 18.67 -24.05
CA LEU A 575 -7.58 19.73 -23.10
C LEU A 575 -6.62 19.68 -21.91
N GLU A 576 -5.50 20.37 -22.03
CA GLU A 576 -4.50 20.47 -20.95
C GLU A 576 -5.11 21.06 -19.67
N TYR A 577 -4.75 20.47 -18.53
CA TYR A 577 -4.96 21.11 -17.24
C TYR A 577 -3.90 22.19 -17.05
N ASN A 578 -4.33 23.43 -16.80
CA ASN A 578 -3.45 24.53 -16.45
C ASN A 578 -4.06 25.29 -15.26
N ASN A 579 -3.30 25.39 -14.17
CA ASN A 579 -3.71 26.06 -12.94
C ASN A 579 -3.85 27.60 -13.10
N GLN A 580 -3.24 28.19 -14.14
CA GLN A 580 -3.31 29.62 -14.48
C GLN A 580 -4.48 29.97 -15.42
N ASP A 581 -5.19 28.97 -15.94
CA ASP A 581 -6.31 29.20 -16.87
C ASP A 581 -7.49 29.88 -16.16
N GLN A 582 -7.85 31.06 -16.66
CA GLN A 582 -8.94 31.89 -16.14
C GLN A 582 -10.31 31.52 -16.74
N ASP A 583 -10.44 30.38 -17.44
CA ASP A 583 -11.75 29.88 -17.90
C ASP A 583 -12.67 29.53 -16.72
N MET A 584 -13.45 30.52 -16.29
CA MET A 584 -14.48 30.40 -15.26
C MET A 584 -15.53 29.32 -15.57
N ASN A 585 -15.66 28.86 -16.83
CA ASN A 585 -16.59 27.80 -17.22
C ASN A 585 -16.14 26.39 -16.78
N LYS A 586 -14.86 26.19 -16.42
CA LYS A 586 -14.35 24.93 -15.85
C LYS A 586 -15.08 24.61 -14.54
N TRP A 587 -15.52 23.35 -14.37
CA TRP A 587 -16.44 22.99 -13.30
C TRP A 587 -15.87 23.13 -11.88
N TYR A 588 -14.53 23.11 -11.78
CA TYR A 588 -13.73 23.25 -10.57
C TYR A 588 -13.18 24.68 -10.36
N SER A 589 -13.56 25.67 -11.18
CA SER A 589 -13.00 27.03 -11.16
C SER A 589 -13.17 27.74 -9.81
N TRP A 590 -14.24 27.43 -9.07
CA TRP A 590 -14.54 27.95 -7.73
C TRP A 590 -13.70 27.32 -6.60
N MET A 591 -12.98 26.22 -6.85
CA MET A 591 -12.21 25.54 -5.81
C MET A 591 -10.86 26.23 -5.55
N PRO A 592 -10.49 26.44 -4.27
CA PRO A 592 -9.15 26.92 -3.90
C PRO A 592 -8.06 25.96 -4.37
N ILE A 593 -6.87 26.49 -4.63
CA ILE A 593 -5.72 25.71 -5.08
C ILE A 593 -4.96 25.16 -3.86
N ALA A 594 -4.74 23.85 -3.83
CA ALA A 594 -3.81 23.19 -2.91
C ALA A 594 -2.37 23.42 -3.41
N THR A 595 -1.77 24.55 -3.02
CA THR A 595 -0.38 24.86 -3.38
C THR A 595 0.58 23.84 -2.77
N TYR A 596 1.72 23.59 -3.41
CA TYR A 596 2.69 22.61 -2.90
C TYR A 596 4.15 23.02 -3.10
N ASP A 597 4.96 22.62 -2.13
CA ASP A 597 6.42 22.64 -2.20
C ASP A 597 6.93 21.29 -2.68
N LYS A 598 7.77 21.26 -3.72
CA LYS A 598 8.63 20.09 -3.98
C LYS A 598 9.64 19.97 -2.83
N ARG A 599 9.74 18.79 -2.21
CA ARG A 599 10.57 18.53 -1.03
C ARG A 599 11.83 17.74 -1.34
N VAL A 600 11.77 16.69 -2.15
CA VAL A 600 12.95 15.90 -2.54
C VAL A 600 12.79 15.42 -3.98
N GLN A 601 13.91 15.45 -4.71
CA GLN A 601 14.21 14.74 -5.95
C GLN A 601 15.58 14.09 -5.67
N PRO A 602 15.82 12.78 -5.92
CA PRO A 602 15.24 11.91 -6.94
C PRO A 602 14.03 11.07 -6.46
N SER A 603 13.67 10.06 -7.25
CA SER A 603 12.60 9.10 -7.03
C SER A 603 12.72 8.36 -5.69
N ILE A 604 11.70 8.51 -4.85
CA ILE A 604 11.55 7.79 -3.57
C ILE A 604 10.18 7.08 -3.55
N GLU A 605 10.08 5.92 -2.91
CA GLU A 605 8.81 5.21 -2.69
C GLU A 605 8.86 4.36 -1.38
N LEU A 606 7.72 3.82 -0.94
CA LEU A 606 7.50 3.11 0.33
C LEU A 606 7.94 3.94 1.56
N PRO A 607 7.32 5.11 1.78
CA PRO A 607 7.78 6.07 2.78
C PRO A 607 7.51 5.58 4.21
N GLN A 608 8.51 5.79 5.07
CA GLN A 608 8.47 5.50 6.49
C GLN A 608 8.93 6.73 7.28
N ILE A 609 8.28 6.99 8.39
CA ILE A 609 8.62 8.06 9.35
C ILE A 609 8.58 7.47 10.76
N ASN A 610 9.12 8.20 11.74
CA ASN A 610 8.92 7.82 13.14
C ASN A 610 7.42 7.88 13.49
N PRO A 611 6.78 6.77 13.91
CA PRO A 611 5.34 6.73 14.11
C PRO A 611 4.84 7.65 15.24
N LYS A 612 5.73 8.13 16.13
CA LYS A 612 5.43 9.18 17.11
C LYS A 612 5.04 10.51 16.45
N PHE A 613 5.53 10.77 15.23
CA PHE A 613 5.32 11.99 14.46
C PHE A 613 4.16 11.89 13.46
N SER A 614 3.45 10.76 13.41
CA SER A 614 2.16 10.64 12.71
C SER A 614 1.20 11.73 13.19
N MET A 615 0.52 12.41 12.26
CA MET A 615 -0.36 13.57 12.52
C MET A 615 0.33 14.86 13.02
N HIS A 616 1.66 14.90 13.10
CA HIS A 616 2.46 16.04 13.55
C HIS A 616 3.48 16.46 12.49
N LYS A 617 4.04 17.67 12.60
CA LYS A 617 5.15 18.09 11.73
C LYS A 617 6.34 17.16 11.96
N HIS A 618 6.84 16.56 10.89
CA HIS A 618 8.04 15.72 10.87
C HIS A 618 9.13 16.36 10.00
N THR A 619 10.38 16.05 10.33
CA THR A 619 11.61 16.52 9.66
C THR A 619 12.23 15.41 8.83
N ILE A 620 12.20 14.17 9.30
CA ILE A 620 12.87 13.02 8.68
C ILE A 620 11.86 12.13 7.97
N MET A 621 12.26 11.60 6.80
CA MET A 621 11.53 10.55 6.09
C MET A 621 12.49 9.57 5.42
N TYR A 622 12.19 8.29 5.57
CA TYR A 622 12.93 7.18 4.97
C TYR A 622 12.13 6.60 3.80
N GLY A 623 12.81 6.02 2.81
CA GLY A 623 12.15 5.29 1.75
C GLY A 623 13.13 4.51 0.89
N LEU A 624 12.59 3.80 -0.09
CA LEU A 624 13.36 3.17 -1.16
C LEU A 624 13.77 4.23 -2.19
N GLY A 625 15.05 4.22 -2.56
CA GLY A 625 15.67 5.11 -3.54
C GLY A 625 16.56 4.34 -4.53
N PHE A 626 17.29 5.10 -5.35
CA PHE A 626 18.25 4.56 -6.31
C PHE A 626 19.68 4.94 -5.91
N SER A 627 20.61 4.01 -6.12
CA SER A 627 22.05 4.25 -6.07
C SER A 627 22.47 5.15 -7.24
N ALA A 628 23.66 5.76 -7.14
CA ALA A 628 24.22 6.53 -8.24
C ALA A 628 24.28 5.70 -9.54
N ALA A 629 24.67 4.43 -9.45
CA ALA A 629 24.79 3.52 -10.59
C ALA A 629 23.42 3.14 -11.21
N SER A 630 22.39 2.92 -10.39
CA SER A 630 21.05 2.53 -10.88
C SER A 630 20.19 3.71 -11.33
N SER A 631 20.44 4.93 -10.82
CA SER A 631 19.63 6.14 -11.11
C SER A 631 19.50 6.49 -12.61
N LEU A 632 20.48 6.11 -13.43
CA LEU A 632 20.53 6.34 -14.87
C LEU A 632 20.40 5.05 -15.70
N LYS A 633 20.16 3.90 -15.07
CA LYS A 633 20.19 2.58 -15.72
C LYS A 633 18.79 2.15 -16.18
N ASP A 634 18.66 1.78 -17.45
CA ASP A 634 17.43 1.21 -18.00
C ASP A 634 17.01 -0.07 -17.26
N GLY A 635 15.71 -0.19 -16.99
CA GLY A 635 15.09 -1.31 -16.30
C GLY A 635 15.53 -1.50 -14.85
N ALA A 636 16.24 -0.54 -14.25
CA ALA A 636 16.57 -0.56 -12.84
C ALA A 636 15.33 -0.33 -11.97
N ILE A 637 15.30 -1.02 -10.83
CA ILE A 637 14.37 -0.79 -9.73
C ILE A 637 15.12 -0.16 -8.54
N TRP A 638 14.40 0.29 -7.53
CA TRP A 638 14.99 0.76 -6.27
C TRP A 638 15.92 -0.30 -5.65
N ASP A 639 17.14 0.11 -5.34
CA ASP A 639 18.25 -0.74 -4.85
C ASP A 639 18.90 -0.18 -3.57
N SER A 640 18.32 0.87 -3.01
CA SER A 640 18.90 1.67 -1.92
C SER A 640 17.83 2.07 -0.90
N ILE A 641 18.24 2.26 0.36
CA ILE A 641 17.41 2.89 1.40
C ILE A 641 17.95 4.30 1.63
N VAL A 642 17.10 5.32 1.55
CA VAL A 642 17.50 6.73 1.74
C VAL A 642 16.89 7.32 3.02
N LYS A 643 17.65 8.18 3.70
CA LYS A 643 17.18 9.08 4.76
C LYS A 643 17.12 10.49 4.19
N THR A 644 15.96 11.13 4.28
CA THR A 644 15.74 12.49 3.79
C THR A 644 15.35 13.44 4.90
N ASN A 645 15.76 14.69 4.74
CA ASN A 645 15.35 15.80 5.57
C ASN A 645 14.39 16.69 4.78
N MET A 646 13.13 16.63 5.17
CA MET A 646 12.00 17.28 4.51
C MET A 646 12.13 18.80 4.53
N ASP A 647 12.78 19.39 5.53
CA ASP A 647 12.90 20.85 5.66
C ASP A 647 14.14 21.42 4.94
N THR A 648 15.29 20.73 4.97
CA THR A 648 16.47 21.12 4.17
C THR A 648 16.38 20.71 2.69
N LYS A 649 15.42 19.83 2.36
CA LYS A 649 15.16 19.30 1.01
C LYS A 649 16.28 18.40 0.46
N GLN A 650 17.00 17.70 1.34
CA GLN A 650 18.17 16.86 0.99
C GLN A 650 17.99 15.38 1.38
N ILE A 651 18.73 14.50 0.68
CA ILE A 651 19.12 13.18 1.22
C ILE A 651 20.27 13.43 2.21
N GLU A 652 20.11 13.01 3.47
CA GLU A 652 21.17 13.10 4.49
C GLU A 652 22.10 11.89 4.45
N ALA A 653 21.56 10.70 4.15
CA ALA A 653 22.29 9.45 4.07
C ALA A 653 21.60 8.46 3.13
N SER A 654 22.36 7.52 2.59
CA SER A 654 21.85 6.39 1.83
C SER A 654 22.61 5.11 2.17
N TRP A 655 21.87 4.01 2.34
CA TRP A 655 22.41 2.66 2.36
C TRP A 655 22.22 2.01 0.99
N HIS A 656 23.28 1.39 0.47
CA HIS A 656 23.27 0.60 -0.75
C HIS A 656 24.34 -0.51 -0.63
N GLN A 657 24.16 -1.59 -1.37
CA GLN A 657 25.16 -2.65 -1.57
C GLN A 657 25.00 -3.21 -2.99
N ASP A 658 26.11 -3.50 -3.66
CA ASP A 658 26.10 -4.06 -5.01
C ASP A 658 25.22 -5.32 -5.09
N PHE A 659 24.36 -5.36 -6.11
CA PHE A 659 23.44 -6.48 -6.40
C PHE A 659 22.42 -6.77 -5.27
N CYS A 660 22.21 -5.82 -4.35
CA CYS A 660 21.21 -5.91 -3.30
C CYS A 660 19.99 -5.02 -3.58
N TYR A 661 18.80 -5.54 -3.27
CA TYR A 661 17.51 -4.90 -3.51
C TYR A 661 16.64 -4.97 -2.24
N PRO A 662 16.45 -3.84 -1.52
CA PRO A 662 15.71 -3.78 -0.26
C PRO A 662 14.19 -3.70 -0.43
N SER A 663 13.44 -4.30 0.51
CA SER A 663 12.01 -4.01 0.74
C SER A 663 11.82 -2.74 1.57
N GLU A 664 10.56 -2.33 1.80
CA GLU A 664 10.20 -1.29 2.78
C GLU A 664 11.06 -1.35 4.06
N ALA A 665 11.65 -0.22 4.42
CA ALA A 665 12.55 -0.06 5.57
C ALA A 665 11.75 0.43 6.79
N VAL A 666 11.06 -0.49 7.47
CA VAL A 666 10.14 -0.18 8.58
C VAL A 666 10.92 0.41 9.76
N PHE A 667 10.58 1.64 10.15
CA PHE A 667 11.19 2.32 11.28
C PHE A 667 10.62 1.81 12.62
N VAL A 668 11.52 1.47 13.55
CA VAL A 668 11.18 1.09 14.93
C VAL A 668 11.86 2.08 15.89
N PRO A 669 11.11 2.95 16.59
CA PRO A 669 11.70 3.92 17.53
C PRO A 669 12.36 3.22 18.70
N ARG A 670 13.45 3.82 19.21
CA ARG A 670 14.02 3.44 20.51
C ARG A 670 12.96 3.64 21.61
N PRO A 671 12.80 2.66 22.54
CA PRO A 671 12.04 2.86 23.76
C PRO A 671 12.66 3.96 24.62
N SER A 672 11.81 4.81 25.22
CA SER A 672 12.28 5.78 26.21
C SER A 672 12.58 5.06 27.53
N ILE A 673 13.73 5.35 28.15
CA ILE A 673 14.19 4.73 29.40
C ILE A 673 13.76 5.51 30.65
N GLY A 674 13.08 6.66 30.51
CA GLY A 674 12.52 7.41 31.63
C GLY A 674 11.87 8.73 31.21
N PRO A 675 11.15 9.43 32.11
CA PRO A 675 10.42 10.66 31.77
C PRO A 675 11.29 11.83 31.28
N GLU A 676 12.59 11.77 31.50
CA GLU A 676 13.59 12.78 31.10
C GLU A 676 14.37 12.37 29.82
N ASP A 677 14.06 11.21 29.24
CA ASP A 677 14.73 10.66 28.05
C ASP A 677 13.96 11.01 26.76
N GLU A 678 14.27 12.19 26.23
CA GLU A 678 13.73 12.74 24.97
C GLU A 678 14.31 12.02 23.74
N VAL A 679 13.73 10.86 23.40
CA VAL A 679 14.08 10.08 22.20
C VAL A 679 13.87 10.91 20.92
N GLY A 680 14.95 11.19 20.18
CA GLY A 680 14.96 11.94 18.93
C GLY A 680 14.09 11.38 17.80
N GLU A 681 13.89 12.18 16.75
CA GLU A 681 13.04 11.83 15.61
C GLU A 681 13.59 10.61 14.83
N ASP A 682 14.92 10.51 14.69
CA ASP A 682 15.62 9.42 14.03
C ASP A 682 16.27 8.40 14.99
N GLU A 683 16.01 8.50 16.30
CA GLU A 683 16.48 7.51 17.27
C GLU A 683 15.67 6.20 17.21
N GLY A 684 16.22 5.22 16.53
CA GLY A 684 15.63 3.90 16.33
C GLY A 684 16.44 3.05 15.36
N VAL A 685 15.80 2.01 14.83
CA VAL A 685 16.35 1.20 13.73
C VAL A 685 15.43 1.19 12.52
N LEU A 686 15.99 0.97 11.35
CA LEU A 686 15.23 0.52 10.18
C LEU A 686 15.36 -0.99 10.04
N ILE A 687 14.27 -1.66 9.66
CA ILE A 687 14.20 -3.10 9.41
C ILE A 687 13.71 -3.32 7.98
N SER A 688 14.51 -3.99 7.14
CA SER A 688 14.17 -4.31 5.75
C SER A 688 14.57 -5.76 5.42
N VAL A 689 13.84 -6.40 4.50
CA VAL A 689 14.27 -7.67 3.88
C VAL A 689 14.95 -7.34 2.57
N VAL A 690 16.22 -7.73 2.43
CA VAL A 690 17.05 -7.44 1.26
C VAL A 690 17.25 -8.71 0.45
N MET A 691 16.99 -8.67 -0.86
CA MET A 691 17.42 -9.71 -1.79
C MET A 691 18.83 -9.43 -2.28
N ASN A 692 19.71 -10.42 -2.24
CA ASN A 692 21.03 -10.39 -2.89
C ASN A 692 20.98 -11.30 -4.12
N SER A 693 20.91 -10.70 -5.32
CA SER A 693 20.81 -11.44 -6.58
C SER A 693 22.10 -12.19 -6.94
N ALA A 694 23.26 -11.65 -6.57
CA ALA A 694 24.58 -12.26 -6.83
C ALA A 694 24.84 -13.50 -5.97
N LYS A 695 24.22 -13.61 -4.78
CA LYS A 695 24.24 -14.83 -3.95
C LYS A 695 23.03 -15.73 -4.17
N SER A 696 22.00 -15.26 -4.88
CA SER A 696 20.68 -15.90 -4.97
C SER A 696 20.07 -16.21 -3.57
N THR A 697 20.29 -15.31 -2.60
CA THR A 697 19.74 -15.37 -1.23
C THR A 697 19.08 -14.05 -0.81
N SER A 698 18.56 -13.99 0.41
CA SER A 698 18.07 -12.79 1.06
C SER A 698 18.57 -12.72 2.51
N PHE A 699 18.68 -11.51 3.05
CA PHE A 699 18.98 -11.27 4.46
C PHE A 699 18.03 -10.23 5.06
N LEU A 700 17.75 -10.35 6.36
CA LEU A 700 17.15 -9.27 7.12
C LEU A 700 18.25 -8.25 7.44
N LEU A 701 18.00 -6.98 7.14
CA LEU A 701 18.90 -5.85 7.39
C LEU A 701 18.39 -5.00 8.55
N ILE A 702 19.28 -4.70 9.50
CA ILE A 702 19.03 -3.79 10.62
C ILE A 702 20.00 -2.61 10.52
N LEU A 703 19.47 -1.42 10.23
CA LEU A 703 20.25 -0.17 10.18
C LEU A 703 20.00 0.67 11.43
N ASP A 704 21.03 1.38 11.89
CA ASP A 704 20.85 2.57 12.73
C ASP A 704 20.10 3.64 11.92
N ALA A 705 18.97 4.14 12.42
CA ALA A 705 18.13 5.03 11.62
C ALA A 705 18.71 6.45 11.48
N GLY A 706 19.49 6.93 12.45
CA GLY A 706 20.12 8.25 12.38
C GLY A 706 21.22 8.36 11.31
N SER A 707 22.01 7.31 11.15
CA SER A 707 23.22 7.28 10.30
C SER A 707 23.18 6.31 9.11
N LEU A 708 22.19 5.42 9.04
CA LEU A 708 22.09 4.30 8.09
C LEU A 708 23.28 3.31 8.11
N ASN A 709 24.07 3.30 9.19
CA ASN A 709 25.09 2.26 9.40
C ASN A 709 24.45 0.90 9.67
N VAL A 710 25.04 -0.17 9.14
CA VAL A 710 24.60 -1.55 9.39
C VAL A 710 24.94 -1.94 10.84
N LEU A 711 23.91 -2.23 11.64
CA LEU A 711 24.07 -2.74 13.00
C LEU A 711 24.13 -4.27 13.01
N ALA A 712 23.24 -4.90 12.24
CA ALA A 712 23.21 -6.35 12.07
C ALA A 712 22.59 -6.77 10.74
N THR A 713 22.95 -7.98 10.29
CA THR A 713 22.22 -8.72 9.26
C THR A 713 21.92 -10.14 9.76
N ALA A 714 20.87 -10.76 9.22
CA ALA A 714 20.57 -12.17 9.46
C ALA A 714 20.23 -12.87 8.12
N ASP A 715 21.02 -13.86 7.71
CA ASP A 715 20.83 -14.56 6.43
C ASP A 715 19.64 -15.53 6.49
N LEU A 716 18.81 -15.58 5.44
CA LEU A 716 17.66 -16.47 5.33
C LEU A 716 17.99 -17.81 4.63
N GLU A 717 19.20 -17.97 4.09
CA GLU A 717 19.67 -19.13 3.29
C GLU A 717 18.84 -19.40 2.02
N ARG A 718 18.04 -18.41 1.57
CA ARG A 718 17.16 -18.51 0.39
C ARG A 718 16.79 -17.13 -0.12
N LEU A 719 16.53 -17.02 -1.42
CA LEU A 719 15.94 -15.83 -2.03
C LEU A 719 14.48 -15.70 -1.60
N VAL A 720 14.13 -14.56 -1.00
CA VAL A 720 12.74 -14.11 -0.80
C VAL A 720 12.39 -13.11 -1.90
N PRO A 721 11.29 -13.32 -2.64
CA PRO A 721 10.84 -12.39 -3.68
C PRO A 721 10.64 -10.96 -3.18
N LEU A 722 10.89 -10.00 -4.07
CA LEU A 722 10.80 -8.58 -3.74
C LEU A 722 9.36 -8.14 -3.47
N SER A 723 9.17 -7.24 -2.50
CA SER A 723 7.85 -6.75 -2.12
C SER A 723 7.74 -5.23 -2.17
N PHE A 724 6.59 -4.77 -2.65
CA PHE A 724 6.11 -3.39 -2.60
C PHE A 724 5.04 -3.18 -1.50
N ALA A 725 4.67 -4.24 -0.79
CA ALA A 725 3.57 -4.22 0.17
C ALA A 725 4.04 -3.88 1.59
N HIS A 726 3.23 -3.12 2.32
CA HIS A 726 3.63 -2.57 3.61
C HIS A 726 3.66 -3.62 4.73
N GLY A 727 4.75 -3.60 5.49
CA GLY A 727 4.97 -4.41 6.68
C GLY A 727 4.34 -3.86 7.95
N SER A 728 4.62 -4.55 9.06
CA SER A 728 4.20 -4.17 10.40
C SER A 728 5.19 -4.69 11.45
N TYR A 729 5.47 -3.87 12.46
CA TYR A 729 6.26 -4.28 13.62
C TYR A 729 5.38 -4.31 14.88
N ARG A 730 5.64 -5.27 15.77
CA ARG A 730 5.09 -5.32 17.13
C ARG A 730 6.23 -5.50 18.12
N LEU A 731 6.47 -4.48 18.94
CA LEU A 731 7.33 -4.58 20.12
C LEU A 731 6.75 -5.64 21.08
N ARG A 732 7.61 -6.41 21.74
CA ARG A 732 7.23 -7.22 22.89
C ARG A 732 7.66 -6.50 24.16
N GLU A 733 6.70 -6.30 25.07
CA GLU A 733 7.01 -6.00 26.46
C GLU A 733 7.69 -7.23 27.09
N ASN A 734 8.72 -7.00 27.92
CA ASN A 734 9.55 -8.03 28.55
C ASN A 734 8.93 -8.60 29.83
#